data_AF-A0A1D8B1X4-F1
#
_entry.id   AF-A0A1D8B1X4-F1
#
_cell.length_a   1.000
_cell.length_b   1.000
_cell.length_c   1.000
_cell.angle_alpha   90.00
_cell.angle_beta   90.00
_cell.angle_gamma   90.00
#
_symmetry.space_group_name_H-M   'P 1'
#
loop_
_entity.id
_entity.type
_entity.pdbx_description
1 polymer ?
#
loop_
_entity_poly.entity_id
_entity_poly.type
_entity_poly.pdbx_seq_one_letter_code
_entity_poly.pdbx_strand_id
1 'polypeptide(L)'
;MHTTTRRAVVAGCAVFALFAAPMAALAEPAGPGAPQSGSAQSGAADAPQSEPAAAQGAQGTAESTGGAGQAEGVVTLDLYNLTDVHGHIEQVTRKGTVTEAGLPAMNCYLKQASGTNPNSSFTLLGDNIGASPYTSGALNDNPTIAALNTMNPLASTIGNHELDMGQAVFKQRVDGSNPDEYVQVKFPYLGANIEGMGTWGSENTPYLGDYKVWASPSGVKVAFIGAIAQDVPYKLSPGTTDGLTFTDPIAKIDALAKKIKDSGEAQIVIAMLDDDVKNNYPKVGANVDGLMGGDTHVPYEFDKVDSVEKLNSANPMLAGIASGSYTDNLGLIRIAYDTTSHKVVSADSRLIPAADVAKCGADPATQAVVDKAVADSKEAGQRVVAKGYTQTFARGVFTTPDGATEPGSNRGIESSLGDFVADAMRETITTPDGKPVDIGMINAGGLRADLVPNSDGTITYAQSYAVLPFSNELGYVTLKGADVKDALEQQWKTDLNSQNSRPLLKLGLSDNVQYTYDPARPYGSRITSMTVNGEPLDPERTYTVGSVNFLLEGGDSFDALTRGGAATTNGNLDRDKFNEFLGAHSGAAPRSLKASVGITLPAEPVADGEAVDVALRGLSFSEGPSVTSKVRVSLGGDSVEGGVDNSLVDAHASDEAAVITTDGAGQATLSVTAVGQCEGKAAGEVVKAPVTVDTDFGRVVEAGAGLTVDVKCAGGAPGPSQSQAPGANRSGALAKTGTSAGLLTLVAVVLAGAGCAVLRARRKR
;
A
#
# COMPACT_ATOMS: atom_id res chain seq x y z
N MET A 1 -7.44 -38.78 30.51
CA MET A 1 -6.40 -39.56 31.22
C MET A 1 -5.12 -38.76 31.21
N HIS A 2 -4.46 -38.66 32.36
CA HIS A 2 -3.29 -37.85 32.65
C HIS A 2 -2.11 -38.09 31.70
N THR A 3 -1.36 -37.02 31.38
CA THR A 3 0.04 -36.87 31.85
C THR A 3 0.54 -35.45 31.62
N THR A 4 0.90 -34.81 32.74
CA THR A 4 1.63 -33.55 32.89
C THR A 4 3.13 -33.80 32.75
N THR A 5 3.85 -32.96 32.01
CA THR A 5 5.32 -32.88 32.11
C THR A 5 5.77 -31.42 32.14
N ARG A 6 6.36 -31.05 33.28
CA ARG A 6 7.09 -29.81 33.54
C ARG A 6 8.37 -29.77 32.69
N ARG A 7 8.71 -28.61 32.13
CA ARG A 7 10.10 -28.28 31.77
C ARG A 7 10.52 -26.96 32.41
N ALA A 8 11.70 -27.02 32.99
CA ALA A 8 12.33 -26.00 33.81
C ALA A 8 12.94 -24.88 32.97
N VAL A 9 12.87 -23.68 33.54
CA VAL A 9 13.58 -22.47 33.13
C VAL A 9 15.04 -22.59 33.56
N VAL A 10 15.98 -22.38 32.63
CA VAL A 10 17.40 -22.12 32.95
C VAL A 10 17.74 -20.74 32.39
N ALA A 11 17.98 -19.82 33.32
CA ALA A 11 18.52 -18.49 33.05
C ALA A 11 20.05 -18.59 32.88
N GLY A 12 20.58 -17.96 31.83
CA GLY A 12 22.01 -17.77 31.61
C GLY A 12 22.30 -16.28 31.48
N CYS A 13 22.85 -15.68 32.53
CA CYS A 13 23.46 -14.36 32.49
C CYS A 13 24.82 -14.44 31.78
N ALA A 14 25.08 -13.50 30.86
CA ALA A 14 26.43 -13.17 30.45
C ALA A 14 26.58 -11.65 30.41
N VAL A 15 27.44 -11.17 31.31
CA VAL A 15 27.91 -9.80 31.46
C VAL A 15 29.09 -9.61 30.50
N PHE A 16 29.09 -8.54 29.70
CA PHE A 16 30.32 -7.94 29.20
C PHE A 16 30.19 -6.42 29.18
N ALA A 17 31.01 -5.78 30.00
CA ALA A 17 31.26 -4.34 30.01
C ALA A 17 32.71 -4.12 29.60
N LEU A 18 32.98 -3.24 28.63
CA LEU A 18 34.30 -2.63 28.47
C LEU A 18 34.20 -1.27 27.74
N PHE A 19 34.48 -0.24 28.54
CA PHE A 19 35.19 1.03 28.30
C PHE A 19 34.85 1.97 27.13
N ALA A 20 34.60 3.21 27.54
CA ALA A 20 34.49 4.45 26.77
C ALA A 20 35.85 5.05 26.38
N ALA A 21 35.89 5.76 25.24
CA ALA A 21 36.39 7.13 25.10
C ALA A 21 36.14 7.67 23.68
N PRO A 22 35.74 8.95 23.50
CA PRO A 22 35.51 9.56 22.20
C PRO A 22 36.78 10.27 21.68
N MET A 23 37.02 10.22 20.37
CA MET A 23 37.97 11.13 19.71
C MET A 23 37.22 12.30 19.07
N ALA A 24 37.58 13.50 19.50
CA ALA A 24 37.24 14.76 18.88
C ALA A 24 38.35 15.18 17.88
N ALA A 25 37.96 15.71 16.72
CA ALA A 25 38.77 16.57 15.87
C ALA A 25 37.78 17.42 15.04
N LEU A 26 37.44 18.64 15.48
CA LEU A 26 38.09 19.91 15.14
C LEU A 26 38.25 20.13 13.63
N ALA A 27 37.31 20.91 13.09
CA ALA A 27 37.41 21.65 11.84
C ALA A 27 38.18 22.97 12.06
N GLU A 28 38.85 23.49 11.02
CA GLU A 28 39.08 24.93 10.76
C GLU A 28 39.72 25.15 9.34
N PRO A 29 39.76 26.38 8.77
CA PRO A 29 39.12 26.67 7.47
C PRO A 29 39.98 27.43 6.42
N ALA A 30 39.35 27.77 5.29
CA ALA A 30 39.64 28.84 4.28
C ALA A 30 40.95 28.72 3.45
N GLY A 31 41.00 29.01 2.15
CA GLY A 31 40.27 29.99 1.35
C GLY A 31 40.66 29.93 -0.16
N PRO A 32 40.52 31.02 -0.93
CA PRO A 32 39.72 31.04 -2.16
C PRO A 32 40.53 31.01 -3.48
N GLY A 33 39.86 30.64 -4.58
CA GLY A 33 40.38 30.82 -5.93
C GLY A 33 39.28 30.76 -6.98
N ALA A 34 38.79 31.92 -7.39
CA ALA A 34 37.98 32.12 -8.62
C ALA A 34 38.90 32.57 -9.77
N PRO A 35 38.38 32.90 -10.97
CA PRO A 35 37.77 32.02 -11.96
C PRO A 35 38.46 32.18 -13.33
N GLN A 36 38.39 31.21 -14.26
CA GLN A 36 38.65 31.51 -15.68
C GLN A 36 37.73 30.78 -16.66
N SER A 37 37.13 31.64 -17.48
CA SER A 37 36.42 31.46 -18.75
C SER A 37 37.22 30.70 -19.82
N GLY A 38 36.52 30.03 -20.74
CA GLY A 38 37.11 29.64 -22.01
C GLY A 38 36.19 28.80 -22.89
N SER A 39 35.52 29.46 -23.84
CA SER A 39 34.74 28.87 -24.92
C SER A 39 35.61 28.31 -26.06
N ALA A 40 35.09 27.25 -26.69
CA ALA A 40 35.10 26.93 -28.12
C ALA A 40 36.37 26.36 -28.83
N GLN A 41 36.13 25.15 -29.37
CA GLN A 41 36.41 24.65 -30.74
C GLN A 41 37.72 23.95 -31.13
N SER A 42 37.50 22.71 -31.58
CA SER A 42 38.01 22.04 -32.80
C SER A 42 39.40 21.38 -32.81
N GLY A 43 39.44 20.18 -33.39
CA GLY A 43 40.66 19.55 -33.93
C GLY A 43 40.81 18.07 -33.58
N ALA A 44 40.55 17.20 -34.56
CA ALA A 44 40.77 15.76 -34.51
C ALA A 44 42.26 15.36 -34.58
N ALA A 45 42.62 14.20 -33.98
CA ALA A 45 43.51 13.18 -34.56
C ALA A 45 43.74 11.99 -33.60
N ASP A 46 43.44 10.79 -34.11
CA ASP A 46 44.04 9.45 -33.94
C ASP A 46 44.57 8.86 -32.60
N ALA A 47 43.96 7.70 -32.30
CA ALA A 47 44.49 6.41 -31.77
C ALA A 47 45.03 6.33 -30.32
N PRO A 48 45.12 5.13 -29.67
CA PRO A 48 44.71 3.77 -30.07
C PRO A 48 43.78 3.04 -29.07
N GLN A 49 43.05 2.04 -29.55
CA GLN A 49 42.34 1.05 -28.73
C GLN A 49 43.33 0.08 -28.08
N SER A 50 43.11 -0.23 -26.80
CA SER A 50 43.75 -1.33 -26.08
C SER A 50 42.73 -2.46 -25.87
N GLU A 51 43.12 -3.65 -26.33
CA GLU A 51 42.41 -4.92 -26.17
C GLU A 51 42.37 -5.39 -24.71
N PRO A 52 41.34 -6.15 -24.30
CA PRO A 52 41.48 -7.20 -23.30
C PRO A 52 41.75 -8.55 -23.98
N ALA A 53 42.64 -9.30 -23.32
CA ALA A 53 43.25 -10.53 -23.76
C ALA A 53 42.27 -11.70 -24.02
N ALA A 54 42.69 -12.51 -24.99
CA ALA A 54 42.05 -13.69 -25.53
C ALA A 54 41.84 -14.84 -24.53
N ALA A 55 40.69 -15.51 -24.65
CA ALA A 55 40.57 -16.95 -24.46
C ALA A 55 40.37 -17.58 -25.84
N GLN A 56 41.35 -18.39 -26.25
CA GLN A 56 41.42 -19.03 -27.56
C GLN A 56 40.29 -20.03 -27.76
N GLY A 57 39.74 -20.01 -28.98
CA GLY A 57 38.65 -20.88 -29.41
C GLY A 57 39.04 -22.35 -29.48
N ALA A 58 38.10 -23.19 -29.06
CA ALA A 58 37.88 -24.47 -29.69
C ALA A 58 36.73 -24.28 -30.69
N GLN A 59 37.05 -24.37 -31.98
CA GLN A 59 36.05 -24.63 -33.01
C GLN A 59 35.45 -26.01 -32.74
N GLY A 60 34.34 -26.04 -32.00
CA GLY A 60 33.42 -27.15 -31.97
C GLY A 60 32.59 -27.09 -33.25
N THR A 61 32.82 -28.06 -34.11
CA THR A 61 31.99 -28.40 -35.27
C THR A 61 30.50 -28.29 -34.93
N ALA A 62 29.72 -27.75 -35.88
CA ALA A 62 28.28 -27.92 -35.91
C ALA A 62 27.96 -29.42 -35.97
N GLU A 63 27.81 -30.06 -34.82
CA GLU A 63 27.10 -31.31 -34.71
C GLU A 63 25.62 -30.99 -34.93
N SER A 64 25.12 -31.38 -36.10
CA SER A 64 23.71 -31.73 -36.22
C SER A 64 23.44 -32.75 -35.12
N THR A 65 22.81 -32.33 -34.03
CA THR A 65 22.10 -33.26 -33.14
C THR A 65 20.87 -33.73 -33.90
N GLY A 66 21.11 -34.62 -34.87
CA GLY A 66 20.12 -35.58 -35.31
C GLY A 66 19.61 -36.34 -34.10
N GLY A 67 18.30 -36.54 -34.08
CA GLY A 67 17.49 -37.18 -33.04
C GLY A 67 18.27 -37.78 -31.87
N ALA A 68 18.23 -37.10 -30.72
CA ALA A 68 18.26 -37.82 -29.47
C ALA A 68 17.06 -38.77 -29.51
N GLY A 69 17.33 -40.07 -29.64
CA GLY A 69 16.29 -41.08 -29.67
C GLY A 69 15.42 -40.92 -28.43
N GLN A 70 14.17 -40.50 -28.61
CA GLN A 70 13.13 -40.79 -27.63
C GLN A 70 13.23 -42.28 -27.36
N ALA A 71 13.52 -42.65 -26.12
CA ALA A 71 13.37 -44.04 -25.71
C ALA A 71 11.98 -44.48 -26.17
N GLU A 72 11.90 -45.53 -26.97
CA GLU A 72 10.63 -45.99 -27.57
C GLU A 72 9.56 -46.02 -26.47
N GLY A 73 8.50 -45.23 -26.65
CA GLY A 73 7.36 -45.17 -25.71
C GLY A 73 7.36 -44.03 -24.68
N VAL A 74 8.36 -43.16 -24.61
CA VAL A 74 8.30 -41.97 -23.72
C VAL A 74 7.81 -40.73 -24.48
N VAL A 75 6.75 -40.10 -23.96
CA VAL A 75 6.18 -38.84 -24.47
C VAL A 75 6.51 -37.70 -23.52
N THR A 76 7.10 -36.62 -24.02
CA THR A 76 7.36 -35.39 -23.25
C THR A 76 6.23 -34.39 -23.50
N LEU A 77 5.56 -33.98 -22.43
CA LEU A 77 4.51 -32.96 -22.42
C LEU A 77 5.06 -31.64 -21.87
N ASP A 78 4.77 -30.54 -22.54
CA ASP A 78 5.08 -29.19 -22.05
C ASP A 78 3.78 -28.47 -21.65
N LEU A 79 3.59 -28.25 -20.35
CA LEU A 79 2.36 -27.69 -19.79
C LEU A 79 2.67 -26.26 -19.33
N TYR A 80 2.41 -25.29 -20.21
CA TYR A 80 2.65 -23.88 -19.95
C TYR A 80 1.52 -23.24 -19.16
N ASN A 81 1.84 -22.27 -18.31
CA ASN A 81 0.85 -21.52 -17.57
C ASN A 81 1.22 -20.06 -17.32
N LEU A 82 0.19 -19.24 -17.14
CA LEU A 82 0.27 -17.87 -16.61
C LEU A 82 -0.75 -17.70 -15.49
N THR A 83 -0.40 -16.89 -14.51
CA THR A 83 -1.25 -16.48 -13.39
C THR A 83 -1.14 -14.97 -13.18
N ASP A 84 -2.12 -14.38 -12.51
CA ASP A 84 -2.05 -13.00 -11.99
C ASP A 84 -1.68 -11.98 -13.08
N VAL A 85 -2.28 -12.12 -14.25
CA VAL A 85 -2.03 -11.20 -15.38
C VAL A 85 -2.49 -9.79 -15.02
N HIS A 86 -3.58 -9.65 -14.26
CA HIS A 86 -4.13 -8.36 -13.82
C HIS A 86 -4.19 -7.32 -14.95
N GLY A 87 -4.62 -7.72 -16.15
CA GLY A 87 -4.68 -6.82 -17.30
C GLY A 87 -3.35 -6.20 -17.77
N HIS A 88 -2.19 -6.72 -17.34
CA HIS A 88 -0.87 -6.36 -17.88
C HIS A 88 -0.69 -6.95 -19.29
N ILE A 89 -1.31 -6.28 -20.26
CA ILE A 89 -1.31 -6.70 -21.67
C ILE A 89 -0.13 -6.12 -22.48
N GLU A 90 0.49 -5.06 -21.99
CA GLU A 90 1.60 -4.35 -22.61
C GLU A 90 2.97 -4.86 -22.13
N GLN A 91 4.01 -4.67 -22.94
CA GLN A 91 5.38 -4.97 -22.54
C GLN A 91 5.94 -3.81 -21.70
N VAL A 92 6.54 -4.11 -20.54
CA VAL A 92 7.19 -3.11 -19.68
C VAL A 92 8.70 -3.32 -19.64
N THR A 93 9.45 -2.23 -19.87
CA THR A 93 10.91 -2.22 -19.78
C THR A 93 11.36 -1.27 -18.66
N ARG A 94 12.15 -1.78 -17.72
CA ARG A 94 12.74 -1.00 -16.63
C ARG A 94 14.26 -1.09 -16.73
N LYS A 95 14.94 0.08 -16.78
CA LYS A 95 16.41 0.18 -16.86
C LYS A 95 17.03 -0.66 -18.01
N GLY A 96 16.34 -0.76 -19.15
CA GLY A 96 16.81 -1.51 -20.33
C GLY A 96 16.54 -3.03 -20.30
N THR A 97 15.90 -3.55 -19.25
CA THR A 97 15.47 -4.95 -19.16
C THR A 97 13.95 -5.04 -19.25
N VAL A 98 13.44 -5.99 -20.05
CA VAL A 98 12.00 -6.29 -20.09
C VAL A 98 11.64 -6.99 -18.78
N THR A 99 10.76 -6.38 -18.00
CA THR A 99 10.29 -6.90 -16.70
C THR A 99 8.90 -7.52 -16.80
N GLU A 100 8.13 -7.16 -17.82
CA GLU A 100 6.81 -7.73 -18.13
C GLU A 100 6.78 -7.93 -19.64
N ALA A 101 6.53 -9.15 -20.12
CA ALA A 101 6.64 -9.46 -21.55
C ALA A 101 5.45 -8.90 -22.36
N GLY A 102 4.30 -8.73 -21.72
CA GLY A 102 3.02 -8.44 -22.37
C GLY A 102 2.47 -9.67 -23.10
N LEU A 103 1.15 -9.71 -23.26
CA LEU A 103 0.46 -10.84 -23.90
C LEU A 103 0.85 -11.09 -25.37
N PRO A 104 1.20 -10.07 -26.19
CA PRO A 104 1.67 -10.32 -27.55
C PRO A 104 2.95 -11.15 -27.62
N ALA A 105 3.92 -10.90 -26.73
CA ALA A 105 5.14 -11.68 -26.68
C ALA A 105 4.91 -13.08 -26.13
N MET A 106 4.06 -13.19 -25.09
CA MET A 106 3.64 -14.49 -24.56
C MET A 106 3.01 -15.36 -25.65
N ASN A 107 2.09 -14.81 -26.47
CA ASN A 107 1.46 -15.57 -27.55
C ASN A 107 2.45 -15.98 -28.65
N CYS A 108 3.38 -15.10 -29.01
CA CYS A 108 4.47 -15.43 -29.94
C CYS A 108 5.26 -16.64 -29.44
N TYR A 109 5.71 -16.58 -28.18
CA TYR A 109 6.51 -17.62 -27.56
C TYR A 109 5.75 -18.95 -27.51
N LEU A 110 4.50 -18.94 -27.05
CA LEU A 110 3.66 -20.14 -26.95
C LEU A 110 3.45 -20.82 -28.31
N LYS A 111 3.26 -20.05 -29.40
CA LYS A 111 3.16 -20.58 -30.76
C LYS A 111 4.47 -21.21 -31.22
N GLN A 112 5.61 -20.56 -30.96
CA GLN A 112 6.92 -21.11 -31.28
C GLN A 112 7.23 -22.40 -30.48
N ALA A 113 6.92 -22.39 -29.19
CA ALA A 113 7.09 -23.53 -28.30
C ALA A 113 6.22 -24.73 -28.74
N SER A 114 4.95 -24.49 -29.05
CA SER A 114 4.03 -25.54 -29.54
C SER A 114 4.43 -26.07 -30.92
N GLY A 115 5.06 -25.24 -31.77
CA GLY A 115 5.65 -25.69 -33.03
C GLY A 115 6.89 -26.58 -32.83
N THR A 116 7.61 -26.40 -31.72
CA THR A 116 8.80 -27.20 -31.37
C THR A 116 8.40 -28.52 -30.69
N ASN A 117 7.46 -28.48 -29.76
CA ASN A 117 6.86 -29.66 -29.14
C ASN A 117 5.33 -29.64 -29.33
N PRO A 118 4.76 -30.46 -30.22
CA PRO A 118 3.31 -30.49 -30.43
C PRO A 118 2.53 -31.02 -29.23
N ASN A 119 3.18 -31.72 -28.30
CA ASN A 119 2.58 -32.13 -27.02
C ASN A 119 2.61 -31.01 -25.97
N SER A 120 2.27 -29.79 -26.40
CA SER A 120 2.20 -28.62 -25.52
C SER A 120 0.76 -28.21 -25.23
N SER A 121 0.53 -27.69 -24.04
CA SER A 121 -0.74 -27.03 -23.66
C SER A 121 -0.47 -25.72 -22.94
N PHE A 122 -1.49 -24.87 -22.87
CA PHE A 122 -1.44 -23.58 -22.16
C PHE A 122 -2.69 -23.39 -21.31
N THR A 123 -2.51 -23.04 -20.04
CA THR A 123 -3.59 -22.77 -19.08
C THR A 123 -3.39 -21.44 -18.37
N LEU A 124 -4.47 -20.87 -17.86
CA LEU A 124 -4.46 -19.68 -17.00
C LEU A 124 -4.86 -20.04 -15.58
N LEU A 125 -4.41 -19.27 -14.60
CA LEU A 125 -4.54 -19.62 -13.18
C LEU A 125 -5.37 -18.63 -12.35
N GLY A 126 -6.24 -17.86 -12.98
CA GLY A 126 -7.04 -16.86 -12.29
C GLY A 126 -6.32 -15.51 -12.22
N ASP A 127 -7.01 -14.52 -11.67
CA ASP A 127 -6.54 -13.13 -11.50
C ASP A 127 -5.97 -12.56 -12.80
N ASN A 128 -6.65 -12.89 -13.90
CA ASN A 128 -6.27 -12.41 -15.21
C ASN A 128 -6.70 -10.95 -15.41
N ILE A 129 -7.77 -10.56 -14.74
CA ILE A 129 -8.41 -9.23 -14.76
C ILE A 129 -8.49 -8.69 -13.33
N GLY A 130 -8.97 -7.45 -13.15
CA GLY A 130 -8.99 -6.79 -11.85
C GLY A 130 -7.60 -6.34 -11.40
N ALA A 131 -7.55 -5.38 -10.48
CA ALA A 131 -6.34 -4.62 -10.13
C ALA A 131 -5.51 -4.11 -11.35
N SER A 132 -6.15 -3.93 -12.51
CA SER A 132 -5.40 -3.80 -13.76
C SER A 132 -4.87 -2.40 -14.03
N PRO A 133 -3.75 -2.25 -14.80
CA PRO A 133 -3.24 -0.98 -15.29
C PRO A 133 -4.27 -0.19 -16.10
N TYR A 134 -4.02 1.12 -16.27
CA TYR A 134 -4.95 2.06 -16.90
C TYR A 134 -5.52 1.57 -18.23
N THR A 135 -4.65 1.07 -19.11
CA THR A 135 -5.04 0.61 -20.46
C THR A 135 -6.15 -0.44 -20.41
N SER A 136 -6.12 -1.34 -19.43
CA SER A 136 -7.10 -2.42 -19.28
C SER A 136 -8.23 -2.01 -18.33
N GLY A 137 -7.90 -1.48 -17.15
CA GLY A 137 -8.87 -1.10 -16.12
C GLY A 137 -9.82 0.01 -16.54
N ALA A 138 -9.39 0.98 -17.37
CA ALA A 138 -10.28 2.01 -17.92
C ALA A 138 -11.33 1.47 -18.89
N LEU A 139 -11.14 0.25 -19.39
CA LEU A 139 -11.99 -0.42 -20.35
C LEU A 139 -12.64 -1.68 -19.75
N ASN A 140 -12.80 -1.70 -18.42
CA ASN A 140 -13.36 -2.83 -17.68
C ASN A 140 -12.68 -4.16 -18.03
N ASP A 141 -11.36 -4.19 -18.27
CA ASP A 141 -10.61 -5.41 -18.64
C ASP A 141 -11.07 -6.15 -19.91
N ASN A 142 -11.95 -5.53 -20.71
CA ASN A 142 -12.34 -6.09 -22.00
C ASN A 142 -11.15 -6.34 -22.94
N PRO A 143 -10.13 -5.45 -23.00
CA PRO A 143 -8.93 -5.73 -23.78
C PRO A 143 -8.15 -6.96 -23.31
N THR A 144 -8.10 -7.19 -21.99
CA THR A 144 -7.42 -8.34 -21.39
C THR A 144 -8.06 -9.64 -21.83
N ILE A 145 -9.39 -9.76 -21.68
CA ILE A 145 -10.13 -10.95 -22.14
C ILE A 145 -9.99 -11.11 -23.66
N ALA A 146 -10.06 -10.02 -24.42
CA ALA A 146 -9.90 -10.06 -25.87
C ALA A 146 -8.50 -10.57 -26.29
N ALA A 147 -7.44 -10.15 -25.60
CA ALA A 147 -6.07 -10.58 -25.86
C ALA A 147 -5.86 -12.05 -25.46
N LEU A 148 -6.32 -12.47 -24.28
CA LEU A 148 -6.25 -13.87 -23.83
C LEU A 148 -7.03 -14.81 -24.75
N ASN A 149 -8.18 -14.37 -25.28
CA ASN A 149 -8.94 -15.11 -26.29
C ASN A 149 -8.13 -15.40 -27.57
N THR A 150 -7.14 -14.58 -27.93
CA THR A 150 -6.26 -14.83 -29.10
C THR A 150 -5.19 -15.90 -28.82
N MET A 151 -4.93 -16.21 -27.55
CA MET A 151 -3.92 -17.17 -27.11
C MET A 151 -4.48 -18.59 -27.00
N ASN A 152 -5.81 -18.75 -27.04
CA ASN A 152 -6.52 -20.03 -26.96
C ASN A 152 -6.12 -20.90 -25.76
N PRO A 153 -6.17 -20.38 -24.51
CA PRO A 153 -5.92 -21.19 -23.32
C PRO A 153 -6.92 -22.35 -23.24
N LEU A 154 -6.45 -23.50 -22.75
CA LEU A 154 -7.26 -24.71 -22.59
C LEU A 154 -8.39 -24.51 -21.56
N ALA A 155 -8.06 -23.81 -20.47
CA ALA A 155 -8.93 -23.42 -19.38
C ALA A 155 -8.25 -22.34 -18.53
N SER A 156 -9.03 -21.65 -17.70
CA SER A 156 -8.54 -20.88 -16.57
C SER A 156 -9.11 -21.43 -15.27
N THR A 157 -8.39 -21.42 -14.16
CA THR A 157 -9.10 -21.36 -12.87
C THR A 157 -9.77 -20.00 -12.73
N ILE A 158 -10.82 -19.93 -11.92
CA ILE A 158 -11.29 -18.65 -11.42
C ILE A 158 -10.35 -18.22 -10.28
N GLY A 159 -9.94 -16.95 -10.30
CA GLY A 159 -9.32 -16.25 -9.19
C GLY A 159 -10.29 -15.27 -8.53
N ASN A 160 -9.87 -14.60 -7.45
CA ASN A 160 -10.74 -13.65 -6.75
C ASN A 160 -11.12 -12.48 -7.65
N HIS A 161 -10.19 -11.93 -8.41
CA HIS A 161 -10.41 -10.71 -9.17
C HIS A 161 -11.32 -10.89 -10.39
N GLU A 162 -11.57 -12.12 -10.82
CA GLU A 162 -12.66 -12.39 -11.77
C GLU A 162 -14.05 -11.98 -11.26
N LEU A 163 -14.20 -11.77 -9.94
CA LEU A 163 -15.44 -11.36 -9.29
C LEU A 163 -15.48 -9.89 -8.84
N ASP A 164 -14.45 -9.08 -9.13
CA ASP A 164 -14.39 -7.65 -8.70
C ASP A 164 -15.62 -6.84 -9.13
N MET A 165 -16.09 -7.06 -10.37
CA MET A 165 -17.28 -6.41 -10.91
C MET A 165 -18.59 -7.14 -10.56
N GLY A 166 -18.52 -8.17 -9.71
CA GLY A 166 -19.64 -8.99 -9.25
C GLY A 166 -19.95 -10.21 -10.12
N GLN A 167 -20.65 -11.18 -9.51
CA GLN A 167 -21.04 -12.44 -10.18
C GLN A 167 -21.84 -12.23 -11.47
N ALA A 168 -22.65 -11.17 -11.56
CA ALA A 168 -23.45 -10.90 -12.75
C ALA A 168 -22.56 -10.60 -13.97
N VAL A 169 -21.53 -9.77 -13.78
CA VAL A 169 -20.57 -9.43 -14.84
C VAL A 169 -19.72 -10.64 -15.22
N PHE A 170 -19.25 -11.41 -14.23
CA PHE A 170 -18.57 -12.68 -14.49
C PHE A 170 -19.42 -13.60 -15.37
N LYS A 171 -20.69 -13.81 -15.01
CA LYS A 171 -21.63 -14.64 -15.77
C LYS A 171 -21.84 -14.13 -17.20
N GLN A 172 -22.04 -12.82 -17.37
CA GLN A 172 -22.18 -12.17 -18.67
C GLN A 172 -20.96 -12.37 -19.57
N ARG A 173 -19.75 -12.33 -19.01
CA ARG A 173 -18.51 -12.64 -19.75
C ARG A 173 -18.44 -14.10 -20.18
N VAL A 174 -18.89 -15.03 -19.34
CA VAL A 174 -18.86 -16.47 -19.65
C VAL A 174 -19.92 -16.84 -20.70
N ASP A 175 -21.18 -16.45 -20.47
CA ASP A 175 -22.30 -16.84 -21.33
C ASP A 175 -22.51 -15.91 -22.54
N GLY A 176 -21.84 -14.75 -22.57
CA GLY A 176 -21.96 -13.78 -23.66
C GLY A 176 -23.30 -13.06 -23.71
N SER A 177 -24.06 -13.01 -22.61
CA SER A 177 -25.40 -12.43 -22.57
C SER A 177 -25.44 -10.89 -22.63
N ASN A 178 -24.30 -10.21 -22.46
CA ASN A 178 -24.18 -8.75 -22.58
C ASN A 178 -22.96 -8.34 -23.45
N PRO A 179 -22.97 -8.66 -24.76
CA PRO A 179 -21.81 -8.46 -25.63
C PRO A 179 -21.56 -7.00 -26.01
N ASP A 180 -22.54 -6.11 -25.78
CA ASP A 180 -22.40 -4.67 -26.01
C ASP A 180 -21.50 -4.01 -24.95
N GLU A 181 -21.39 -4.63 -23.77
CA GLU A 181 -20.63 -4.10 -22.64
C GLU A 181 -19.40 -4.96 -22.28
N TYR A 182 -19.50 -6.28 -22.42
CA TYR A 182 -18.47 -7.21 -21.97
C TYR A 182 -18.03 -8.17 -23.08
N VAL A 183 -16.71 -8.28 -23.25
CA VAL A 183 -16.12 -9.27 -24.16
C VAL A 183 -16.35 -10.68 -23.60
N GLN A 184 -16.95 -11.54 -24.42
CA GLN A 184 -17.17 -12.93 -24.07
C GLN A 184 -15.84 -13.70 -23.96
N VAL A 185 -15.69 -14.48 -22.90
CA VAL A 185 -14.59 -15.41 -22.67
C VAL A 185 -14.76 -16.63 -23.57
N LYS A 186 -13.69 -17.07 -24.25
CA LYS A 186 -13.70 -18.21 -25.18
C LYS A 186 -13.06 -19.48 -24.65
N PHE A 187 -12.78 -19.50 -23.34
CA PHE A 187 -12.20 -20.63 -22.62
C PHE A 187 -13.04 -20.92 -21.36
N PRO A 188 -13.09 -22.17 -20.89
CA PRO A 188 -13.83 -22.50 -19.68
C PRO A 188 -13.11 -22.00 -18.43
N TYR A 189 -13.89 -21.49 -17.46
CA TYR A 189 -13.41 -21.32 -16.09
C TYR A 189 -13.62 -22.59 -15.28
N LEU A 190 -12.68 -22.89 -14.40
CA LEU A 190 -12.66 -24.04 -13.51
C LEU A 190 -12.66 -23.59 -12.03
N GLY A 191 -13.44 -24.27 -11.20
CA GLY A 191 -13.60 -23.93 -9.78
C GLY A 191 -14.31 -25.04 -9.01
N ALA A 192 -13.68 -26.20 -8.92
CA ALA A 192 -14.25 -27.43 -8.38
C ALA A 192 -14.74 -27.33 -6.93
N ASN A 193 -14.15 -26.41 -6.15
CA ASN A 193 -14.46 -26.19 -4.75
C ASN A 193 -15.47 -25.06 -4.51
N ILE A 194 -16.04 -24.49 -5.58
CA ILE A 194 -17.07 -23.45 -5.52
C ILE A 194 -18.43 -24.06 -5.84
N GLU A 195 -19.37 -23.93 -4.92
CA GLU A 195 -20.77 -24.30 -5.12
C GLU A 195 -21.63 -23.04 -5.26
N GLY A 196 -22.76 -23.14 -5.97
CA GLY A 196 -23.75 -22.06 -6.05
C GLY A 196 -23.66 -21.12 -7.26
N MET A 197 -22.61 -21.22 -8.10
CA MET A 197 -22.47 -20.33 -9.27
C MET A 197 -23.58 -20.54 -10.32
N GLY A 198 -24.11 -21.75 -10.43
CA GLY A 198 -25.23 -22.09 -11.32
C GLY A 198 -24.82 -22.50 -12.73
N THR A 199 -25.79 -22.51 -13.63
CA THR A 199 -25.66 -22.97 -15.02
C THR A 199 -26.30 -21.98 -15.99
N TRP A 200 -25.91 -22.05 -17.26
CA TRP A 200 -26.44 -21.21 -18.34
C TRP A 200 -26.74 -22.02 -19.61
N GLY A 201 -27.48 -21.37 -20.52
CA GLY A 201 -27.88 -21.97 -21.79
C GLY A 201 -28.90 -23.10 -21.65
N SER A 202 -29.41 -23.59 -22.78
CA SER A 202 -30.39 -24.69 -22.81
C SER A 202 -29.83 -26.05 -22.38
N GLU A 203 -28.50 -26.18 -22.38
CA GLU A 203 -27.79 -27.41 -22.01
C GLU A 203 -27.44 -27.47 -20.52
N ASN A 204 -27.83 -26.46 -19.73
CA ASN A 204 -27.43 -26.31 -18.32
C ASN A 204 -25.90 -26.40 -18.14
N THR A 205 -25.16 -25.70 -19.00
CA THR A 205 -23.70 -25.62 -18.93
C THR A 205 -23.30 -24.94 -17.63
N PRO A 206 -22.49 -25.55 -16.75
CA PRO A 206 -21.98 -24.89 -15.55
C PRO A 206 -21.19 -23.62 -15.91
N TYR A 207 -21.37 -22.56 -15.13
CA TYR A 207 -20.50 -21.38 -15.23
C TYR A 207 -19.05 -21.70 -14.83
N LEU A 208 -18.86 -22.68 -13.94
CA LEU A 208 -17.56 -23.21 -13.52
C LEU A 208 -17.56 -24.73 -13.72
N GLY A 209 -16.57 -25.24 -14.42
CA GLY A 209 -16.30 -26.68 -14.48
C GLY A 209 -15.43 -27.13 -13.31
N ASP A 210 -15.48 -28.43 -12.97
CA ASP A 210 -14.56 -28.98 -11.96
C ASP A 210 -13.16 -29.16 -12.55
N TYR A 211 -13.07 -29.69 -13.77
CA TYR A 211 -11.82 -29.98 -14.45
C TYR A 211 -11.98 -30.01 -15.98
N LYS A 212 -10.86 -29.93 -16.70
CA LYS A 212 -10.76 -30.08 -18.16
C LYS A 212 -9.79 -31.20 -18.52
N VAL A 213 -10.23 -32.15 -19.35
CA VAL A 213 -9.35 -33.17 -19.93
C VAL A 213 -8.86 -32.72 -21.29
N TRP A 214 -7.54 -32.77 -21.50
CA TRP A 214 -6.88 -32.56 -22.78
C TRP A 214 -6.17 -33.83 -23.22
N ALA A 215 -6.28 -34.15 -24.51
CA ALA A 215 -5.53 -35.23 -25.12
C ALA A 215 -4.41 -34.62 -25.96
N SER A 216 -3.17 -34.96 -25.63
CA SER A 216 -2.02 -34.54 -26.43
C SER A 216 -2.09 -35.15 -27.84
N PRO A 217 -1.40 -34.59 -28.84
CA PRO A 217 -1.31 -35.20 -30.17
C PRO A 217 -0.74 -36.63 -30.16
N SER A 218 0.09 -36.97 -29.17
CA SER A 218 0.59 -38.33 -28.94
C SER A 218 -0.38 -39.24 -28.17
N GLY A 219 -1.58 -38.77 -27.81
CA GLY A 219 -2.65 -39.56 -27.20
C GLY A 219 -2.61 -39.65 -25.67
N VAL A 220 -1.67 -38.97 -25.00
CA VAL A 220 -1.62 -38.93 -23.53
C VAL A 220 -2.68 -37.94 -23.03
N LYS A 221 -3.52 -38.38 -22.10
CA LYS A 221 -4.58 -37.55 -21.52
C LYS A 221 -4.13 -36.94 -20.20
N VAL A 222 -4.30 -35.63 -20.09
CA VAL A 222 -4.01 -34.82 -18.91
C VAL A 222 -5.32 -34.20 -18.43
N ALA A 223 -5.65 -34.36 -17.14
CA ALA A 223 -6.74 -33.67 -16.50
C ALA A 223 -6.22 -32.46 -15.72
N PHE A 224 -6.84 -31.31 -15.92
CA PHE A 224 -6.55 -30.06 -15.25
C PHE A 224 -7.71 -29.74 -14.31
N ILE A 225 -7.50 -29.88 -13.00
CA ILE A 225 -8.51 -29.61 -11.97
C ILE A 225 -8.32 -28.19 -11.48
N GLY A 226 -9.36 -27.36 -11.55
CA GLY A 226 -9.29 -25.98 -11.06
C GLY A 226 -9.89 -25.81 -9.67
N ALA A 227 -9.23 -25.04 -8.81
CA ALA A 227 -9.75 -24.64 -7.52
C ALA A 227 -9.19 -23.26 -7.11
N ILE A 228 -9.77 -22.66 -6.09
CA ILE A 228 -9.35 -21.38 -5.52
C ILE A 228 -9.23 -21.49 -3.98
N ALA A 229 -8.48 -20.61 -3.33
CA ALA A 229 -8.41 -20.50 -1.88
C ALA A 229 -9.80 -20.46 -1.20
N GLN A 230 -9.89 -20.97 0.04
CA GLN A 230 -11.16 -21.04 0.76
C GLN A 230 -11.61 -19.68 1.33
N ASP A 231 -10.67 -18.77 1.55
CA ASP A 231 -10.85 -17.48 2.23
C ASP A 231 -11.19 -16.32 1.28
N VAL A 232 -11.43 -16.60 -0.01
CA VAL A 232 -11.89 -15.63 -1.02
C VAL A 232 -13.01 -14.68 -0.56
N PRO A 233 -14.02 -15.11 0.24
CA PRO A 233 -15.04 -14.18 0.74
C PRO A 233 -14.50 -13.01 1.58
N TYR A 234 -13.30 -13.13 2.15
CA TYR A 234 -12.63 -12.07 2.90
C TYR A 234 -11.77 -11.15 2.03
N LYS A 235 -11.46 -11.57 0.80
CA LYS A 235 -10.66 -10.79 -0.17
C LYS A 235 -11.51 -9.86 -1.03
N LEU A 236 -12.81 -10.10 -1.11
CA LEU A 236 -13.73 -9.38 -1.99
C LEU A 236 -14.65 -8.44 -1.21
N SER A 237 -15.22 -7.47 -1.93
CA SER A 237 -16.27 -6.59 -1.40
C SER A 237 -17.45 -7.39 -0.79
N PRO A 238 -18.01 -6.96 0.35
CA PRO A 238 -19.17 -7.61 0.96
C PRO A 238 -20.33 -7.79 -0.03
N GLY A 239 -20.88 -9.01 -0.10
CA GLY A 239 -21.99 -9.36 -0.99
C GLY A 239 -21.57 -9.91 -2.36
N THR A 240 -20.32 -9.73 -2.78
CA THR A 240 -19.82 -10.24 -4.08
C THR A 240 -19.93 -11.76 -4.19
N THR A 241 -19.74 -12.48 -3.09
CA THR A 241 -19.78 -13.95 -3.03
C THR A 241 -21.11 -14.51 -2.50
N ASP A 242 -22.17 -13.69 -2.41
CA ASP A 242 -23.46 -14.12 -1.89
C ASP A 242 -24.00 -15.34 -2.64
N GLY A 243 -24.44 -16.34 -1.87
CA GLY A 243 -24.96 -17.60 -2.40
C GLY A 243 -23.89 -18.60 -2.87
N LEU A 244 -22.60 -18.24 -2.83
CA LEU A 244 -21.50 -19.15 -3.10
C LEU A 244 -21.02 -19.85 -1.83
N THR A 245 -20.55 -21.09 -1.96
CA THR A 245 -19.87 -21.82 -0.88
C THR A 245 -18.49 -22.25 -1.35
N PHE A 246 -17.46 -21.84 -0.61
CA PHE A 246 -16.06 -22.20 -0.86
C PHE A 246 -15.68 -23.34 0.09
N THR A 247 -15.46 -24.52 -0.48
CA THR A 247 -15.03 -25.72 0.25
C THR A 247 -13.51 -25.86 0.24
N ASP A 248 -12.96 -26.75 1.07
CA ASP A 248 -11.52 -27.03 1.12
C ASP A 248 -11.02 -27.44 -0.28
N PRO A 249 -10.15 -26.63 -0.92
CA PRO A 249 -9.69 -26.89 -2.28
C PRO A 249 -8.85 -28.17 -2.37
N ILE A 250 -8.02 -28.47 -1.36
CA ILE A 250 -7.14 -29.64 -1.38
C ILE A 250 -7.96 -30.92 -1.26
N ALA A 251 -8.93 -30.95 -0.35
CA ALA A 251 -9.81 -32.11 -0.19
C ALA A 251 -10.60 -32.40 -1.48
N LYS A 252 -11.06 -31.35 -2.18
CA LYS A 252 -11.77 -31.49 -3.45
C LYS A 252 -10.86 -31.96 -4.59
N ILE A 253 -9.67 -31.37 -4.72
CA ILE A 253 -8.65 -31.77 -5.71
C ILE A 253 -8.30 -33.24 -5.55
N ASP A 254 -7.98 -33.69 -4.32
CA ASP A 254 -7.56 -35.06 -4.05
C ASP A 254 -8.65 -36.09 -4.39
N ALA A 255 -9.90 -35.77 -4.05
CA ALA A 255 -11.04 -36.62 -4.38
C ALA A 255 -11.23 -36.77 -5.89
N LEU A 256 -11.14 -35.67 -6.64
CA LEU A 256 -11.26 -35.67 -8.10
C LEU A 256 -10.07 -36.37 -8.77
N ALA A 257 -8.84 -36.06 -8.35
CA ALA A 257 -7.62 -36.68 -8.86
C ALA A 257 -7.66 -38.20 -8.71
N LYS A 258 -8.07 -38.68 -7.53
CA LYS A 258 -8.28 -40.11 -7.29
C LYS A 258 -9.32 -40.71 -8.22
N LYS A 259 -10.49 -40.07 -8.35
CA LYS A 259 -11.58 -40.54 -9.22
C LYS A 259 -11.13 -40.64 -10.69
N ILE A 260 -10.41 -39.65 -11.19
CA ILE A 260 -9.92 -39.56 -12.58
C ILE A 260 -8.87 -40.64 -12.86
N LYS A 261 -7.93 -40.87 -11.93
CA LYS A 261 -6.92 -41.93 -12.04
C LYS A 261 -7.54 -43.32 -11.96
N ASP A 262 -8.45 -43.55 -11.01
CA ASP A 262 -9.13 -44.85 -10.81
C ASP A 262 -10.02 -45.23 -12.02
N SER A 263 -10.66 -44.25 -12.65
CA SER A 263 -11.52 -44.48 -13.84
C SER A 263 -10.72 -44.65 -15.13
N GLY A 264 -9.43 -44.26 -15.14
CA GLY A 264 -8.59 -44.22 -16.33
C GLY A 264 -8.94 -43.09 -17.30
N GLU A 265 -9.68 -42.08 -16.85
CA GLU A 265 -10.12 -40.94 -17.68
C GLU A 265 -8.93 -40.10 -18.16
N ALA A 266 -7.92 -39.91 -17.31
CA ALA A 266 -6.64 -39.29 -17.65
C ALA A 266 -5.47 -40.04 -17.01
N GLN A 267 -4.32 -40.00 -17.68
CA GLN A 267 -3.08 -40.61 -17.19
C GLN A 267 -2.34 -39.68 -16.23
N ILE A 268 -2.49 -38.36 -16.42
CA ILE A 268 -1.80 -37.32 -15.66
C ILE A 268 -2.86 -36.36 -15.09
N VAL A 269 -2.65 -35.91 -13.86
CA VAL A 269 -3.51 -34.91 -13.20
C VAL A 269 -2.66 -33.72 -12.77
N ILE A 270 -3.08 -32.54 -13.22
CA ILE A 270 -2.55 -31.24 -12.83
C ILE A 270 -3.59 -30.54 -11.96
N ALA A 271 -3.21 -30.14 -10.76
CA ALA A 271 -3.97 -29.23 -9.93
C ALA A 271 -3.59 -27.79 -10.32
N MET A 272 -4.58 -27.02 -10.76
CA MET A 272 -4.47 -25.58 -10.92
C MET A 272 -5.19 -24.95 -9.73
N LEU A 273 -4.45 -24.23 -8.89
CA LEU A 273 -4.93 -23.72 -7.62
C LEU A 273 -4.61 -22.23 -7.53
N ASP A 274 -5.62 -21.38 -7.56
CA ASP A 274 -5.45 -19.96 -7.25
C ASP A 274 -5.29 -19.78 -5.73
N ASP A 275 -4.09 -20.11 -5.26
CA ASP A 275 -3.55 -20.05 -3.90
C ASP A 275 -2.04 -20.34 -3.96
N ASP A 276 -1.33 -20.13 -2.86
CA ASP A 276 0.11 -20.33 -2.74
C ASP A 276 0.53 -21.79 -2.97
N VAL A 277 1.44 -22.00 -3.92
CA VAL A 277 2.03 -23.31 -4.20
C VAL A 277 2.86 -23.81 -3.01
N LYS A 278 3.63 -22.92 -2.37
CA LYS A 278 4.58 -23.28 -1.31
C LYS A 278 3.88 -23.82 -0.06
N ASN A 279 2.74 -23.25 0.31
CA ASN A 279 1.95 -23.65 1.46
C ASN A 279 1.09 -24.89 1.20
N ASN A 280 0.79 -25.18 -0.08
CA ASN A 280 -0.16 -26.23 -0.43
C ASN A 280 0.48 -27.51 -0.96
N TYR A 281 1.68 -27.48 -1.56
CA TYR A 281 2.35 -28.70 -2.03
C TYR A 281 2.47 -29.83 -0.98
N PRO A 282 2.67 -29.59 0.34
CA PRO A 282 2.76 -30.67 1.32
C PRO A 282 1.42 -31.35 1.61
N LYS A 283 0.31 -30.68 1.26
CA LYS A 283 -1.06 -31.11 1.56
C LYS A 283 -1.69 -31.92 0.42
N VAL A 284 -1.23 -31.71 -0.81
CA VAL A 284 -1.75 -32.37 -2.02
C VAL A 284 -1.43 -33.87 -2.00
N GLY A 285 -2.41 -34.68 -2.38
CA GLY A 285 -2.36 -36.14 -2.37
C GLY A 285 -1.54 -36.77 -3.51
N ALA A 286 -1.30 -38.08 -3.40
CA ALA A 286 -0.40 -38.83 -4.27
C ALA A 286 -0.86 -38.97 -5.74
N ASN A 287 -2.11 -38.63 -6.06
CA ASN A 287 -2.67 -38.77 -7.41
C ASN A 287 -2.49 -37.53 -8.29
N VAL A 288 -1.94 -36.44 -7.74
CA VAL A 288 -1.62 -35.22 -8.47
C VAL A 288 -0.17 -35.26 -8.90
N ASP A 289 0.08 -35.06 -10.19
CA ASP A 289 1.42 -35.11 -10.80
C ASP A 289 2.06 -33.72 -10.92
N GLY A 290 1.25 -32.67 -11.00
CA GLY A 290 1.72 -31.28 -11.03
C GLY A 290 0.80 -30.33 -10.27
N LEU A 291 1.38 -29.32 -9.63
CA LEU A 291 0.67 -28.24 -8.94
C LEU A 291 1.05 -26.90 -9.58
N MET A 292 0.09 -26.20 -10.16
CA MET A 292 0.26 -24.84 -10.65
C MET A 292 -0.49 -23.91 -9.69
N GLY A 293 0.07 -22.76 -9.30
CA GLY A 293 -0.66 -21.79 -8.49
C GLY A 293 -0.37 -20.31 -8.73
N GLY A 294 -1.10 -19.47 -7.99
CA GLY A 294 -1.32 -18.04 -8.24
C GLY A 294 -1.58 -17.24 -6.95
N ASP A 295 -2.30 -16.12 -7.06
CA ASP A 295 -2.82 -15.22 -6.00
C ASP A 295 -1.74 -14.45 -5.21
N THR A 296 -0.62 -15.09 -4.88
CA THR A 296 0.44 -14.49 -4.05
C THR A 296 1.36 -13.51 -4.80
N HIS A 297 1.32 -13.52 -6.14
CA HIS A 297 2.25 -12.81 -7.04
C HIS A 297 3.72 -13.23 -6.88
N VAL A 298 4.01 -14.27 -6.10
CA VAL A 298 5.37 -14.73 -5.86
C VAL A 298 5.76 -15.79 -6.88
N PRO A 299 6.78 -15.54 -7.74
CA PRO A 299 7.30 -16.58 -8.60
C PRO A 299 7.91 -17.69 -7.75
N TYR A 300 7.49 -18.92 -8.00
CA TYR A 300 7.92 -20.09 -7.25
C TYR A 300 8.01 -21.28 -8.18
N GLU A 301 9.08 -22.07 -8.06
CA GLU A 301 9.20 -23.33 -8.79
C GLU A 301 9.89 -24.37 -7.93
N PHE A 302 9.48 -25.63 -8.10
CA PHE A 302 10.22 -26.77 -7.64
C PHE A 302 9.94 -28.01 -8.47
N ASP A 303 10.94 -28.85 -8.59
CA ASP A 303 10.81 -30.25 -8.97
C ASP A 303 11.40 -31.13 -7.85
N LYS A 304 11.13 -32.43 -7.86
CA LYS A 304 11.69 -33.36 -6.85
C LYS A 304 12.88 -34.17 -7.34
N VAL A 305 13.27 -34.01 -8.60
CA VAL A 305 14.31 -34.83 -9.25
C VAL A 305 15.68 -34.14 -9.11
N ASP A 306 15.71 -32.84 -9.35
CA ASP A 306 16.89 -31.98 -9.43
C ASP A 306 16.92 -30.90 -8.32
N SER A 307 15.82 -30.66 -7.58
CA SER A 307 15.83 -29.68 -6.48
C SER A 307 16.77 -30.08 -5.32
N VAL A 308 17.50 -29.07 -4.85
CA VAL A 308 18.41 -29.15 -3.69
C VAL A 308 17.65 -29.37 -2.37
N GLU A 309 16.35 -29.05 -2.33
CA GLU A 309 15.52 -29.19 -1.14
C GLU A 309 14.77 -30.54 -1.13
N LYS A 310 14.82 -31.24 0.02
CA LYS A 310 13.99 -32.43 0.22
C LYS A 310 12.56 -32.03 0.53
N LEU A 311 11.71 -32.01 -0.48
CA LEU A 311 10.31 -31.63 -0.35
C LEU A 311 9.46 -32.82 0.13
N ASN A 312 8.72 -32.63 1.23
CA ASN A 312 7.76 -33.63 1.72
C ASN A 312 6.43 -33.48 0.96
N SER A 313 6.10 -34.45 0.11
CA SER A 313 4.79 -34.52 -0.55
C SER A 313 4.43 -35.98 -0.83
N ALA A 314 3.13 -36.27 -0.88
CA ALA A 314 2.60 -37.62 -1.05
C ALA A 314 2.96 -38.24 -2.42
N ASN A 315 3.15 -37.43 -3.47
CA ASN A 315 3.71 -37.88 -4.74
C ASN A 315 5.22 -37.57 -4.77
N PRO A 316 6.12 -38.57 -4.91
CA PRO A 316 7.55 -38.33 -4.99
C PRO A 316 7.99 -37.65 -6.30
N MET A 317 7.14 -37.60 -7.32
CA MET A 317 7.40 -36.96 -8.62
C MET A 317 6.61 -35.65 -8.81
N LEU A 318 6.03 -35.07 -7.76
CA LEU A 318 5.30 -33.80 -7.89
C LEU A 318 6.25 -32.68 -8.35
N ALA A 319 5.86 -31.95 -9.39
CA ALA A 319 6.44 -30.65 -9.74
C ALA A 319 5.45 -29.53 -9.40
N GLY A 320 5.96 -28.39 -8.96
CA GLY A 320 5.14 -27.22 -8.63
C GLY A 320 5.64 -25.94 -9.27
N ILE A 321 4.72 -25.07 -9.70
CA ILE A 321 5.08 -23.77 -10.28
C ILE A 321 4.02 -22.69 -10.04
N ALA A 322 4.47 -21.46 -9.80
CA ALA A 322 3.69 -20.23 -9.87
C ALA A 322 4.49 -19.24 -10.71
N SER A 323 3.89 -18.69 -11.78
CA SER A 323 4.64 -17.89 -12.75
C SER A 323 5.00 -16.48 -12.26
N GLY A 324 4.61 -16.08 -11.04
CA GLY A 324 4.72 -14.70 -10.59
C GLY A 324 3.47 -13.92 -10.96
N SER A 325 3.61 -12.71 -11.49
CA SER A 325 2.48 -11.87 -11.89
C SER A 325 2.81 -11.02 -13.12
N TYR A 326 1.81 -10.37 -13.71
CA TYR A 326 1.98 -9.31 -14.69
C TYR A 326 2.76 -9.69 -15.96
N THR A 327 2.84 -11.00 -16.27
CA THR A 327 3.70 -11.54 -17.35
C THR A 327 5.21 -11.41 -17.10
N ASP A 328 5.63 -11.35 -15.84
CA ASP A 328 7.04 -11.30 -15.44
C ASP A 328 7.80 -12.62 -15.73
N ASN A 329 7.09 -13.74 -15.72
CA ASN A 329 7.55 -15.03 -16.22
C ASN A 329 6.43 -15.81 -16.92
N LEU A 330 6.83 -16.82 -17.70
CA LEU A 330 5.96 -17.89 -18.17
C LEU A 330 6.31 -19.18 -17.43
N GLY A 331 5.34 -19.82 -16.79
CA GLY A 331 5.54 -21.09 -16.10
C GLY A 331 5.50 -22.28 -17.06
N LEU A 332 6.35 -23.28 -16.82
CA LEU A 332 6.34 -24.56 -17.53
C LEU A 332 6.46 -25.72 -16.53
N ILE A 333 5.53 -26.66 -16.58
CA ILE A 333 5.73 -28.01 -16.06
C ILE A 333 5.98 -28.95 -17.24
N ARG A 334 7.15 -29.61 -17.25
CA ARG A 334 7.52 -30.62 -18.24
C ARG A 334 7.37 -32.01 -17.66
N ILE A 335 6.52 -32.85 -18.26
CA ILE A 335 6.30 -34.23 -17.81
C ILE A 335 6.77 -35.21 -18.86
N ALA A 336 7.64 -36.14 -18.48
CA ALA A 336 7.93 -37.33 -19.28
C ALA A 336 7.03 -38.48 -18.84
N TYR A 337 6.23 -39.01 -19.76
CA TYR A 337 5.31 -40.11 -19.53
C TYR A 337 5.68 -41.32 -20.37
N ASP A 338 5.96 -42.44 -19.72
CA ASP A 338 6.19 -43.72 -20.37
C ASP A 338 4.85 -44.40 -20.66
N THR A 339 4.52 -44.46 -21.95
CA THR A 339 3.29 -45.07 -22.47
C THR A 339 3.28 -46.59 -22.39
N THR A 340 4.42 -47.24 -22.17
CA THR A 340 4.55 -48.69 -21.99
C THR A 340 4.32 -49.08 -20.54
N SER A 341 4.98 -48.40 -19.60
CA SER A 341 4.81 -48.69 -18.16
C SER A 341 3.63 -47.96 -17.52
N HIS A 342 3.01 -47.03 -18.25
CA HIS A 342 1.93 -46.16 -17.81
C HIS A 342 2.29 -45.32 -16.58
N LYS A 343 3.50 -44.74 -16.58
CA LYS A 343 4.04 -43.98 -15.46
C LYS A 343 4.63 -42.65 -15.89
N VAL A 344 4.47 -41.65 -15.02
CA VAL A 344 5.32 -40.46 -15.05
C VAL A 344 6.72 -40.89 -14.63
N VAL A 345 7.71 -40.58 -15.47
CA VAL A 345 9.12 -40.94 -15.24
C VAL A 345 9.98 -39.74 -14.87
N SER A 346 9.57 -38.52 -15.24
CA SER A 346 10.09 -37.27 -14.69
C SER A 346 9.02 -36.17 -14.74
N ALA A 347 9.15 -35.19 -13.84
CA ALA A 347 8.36 -33.97 -13.84
C ALA A 347 9.25 -32.82 -13.37
N ASP A 348 9.45 -31.85 -14.24
CA ASP A 348 10.37 -30.72 -14.03
C ASP A 348 9.59 -29.40 -14.15
N SER A 349 9.98 -28.39 -13.37
CA SER A 349 9.40 -27.04 -13.44
C SER A 349 10.41 -26.03 -13.96
N ARG A 350 9.97 -25.06 -14.76
CA ARG A 350 10.81 -23.95 -15.22
C ARG A 350 10.03 -22.65 -15.34
N LEU A 351 10.56 -21.59 -14.74
CA LEU A 351 10.22 -20.20 -15.00
C LEU A 351 11.02 -19.68 -16.19
N ILE A 352 10.31 -19.14 -17.18
CA ILE A 352 10.90 -18.51 -18.35
C ILE A 352 10.73 -17.00 -18.19
N PRO A 353 11.79 -16.24 -17.90
CA PRO A 353 11.68 -14.81 -17.60
C PRO A 353 11.12 -13.99 -18.76
N ALA A 354 10.44 -12.88 -18.45
CA ALA A 354 9.86 -11.97 -19.42
C ALA A 354 10.85 -11.53 -20.52
N ALA A 355 12.10 -11.26 -20.15
CA ALA A 355 13.15 -10.89 -21.09
C ALA A 355 13.50 -11.99 -22.10
N ASP A 356 13.33 -13.27 -21.73
CA ASP A 356 13.52 -14.40 -22.64
C ASP A 356 12.30 -14.60 -23.55
N VAL A 357 11.09 -14.46 -23.01
CA VAL A 357 9.85 -14.50 -23.79
C VAL A 357 9.84 -13.40 -24.86
N ALA A 358 10.19 -12.16 -24.47
CA ALA A 358 10.17 -10.99 -25.33
C ALA A 358 11.09 -11.09 -26.57
N LYS A 359 12.10 -11.98 -26.56
CA LYS A 359 12.96 -12.23 -27.73
C LYS A 359 12.20 -12.80 -28.92
N CYS A 360 11.02 -13.39 -28.72
CA CYS A 360 10.18 -13.88 -29.81
C CYS A 360 9.66 -12.73 -30.70
N GLY A 361 9.50 -11.53 -30.14
CA GLY A 361 8.72 -10.45 -30.74
C GLY A 361 7.24 -10.57 -30.36
N ALA A 362 6.35 -9.92 -31.12
CA ALA A 362 4.93 -9.82 -30.80
C ALA A 362 4.06 -10.61 -31.80
N ASP A 363 3.08 -11.35 -31.29
CA ASP A 363 2.02 -11.93 -32.12
C ASP A 363 1.13 -10.83 -32.72
N PRO A 364 0.95 -10.74 -34.06
CA PRO A 364 0.23 -9.63 -34.68
C PRO A 364 -1.24 -9.50 -34.29
N ALA A 365 -1.94 -10.62 -34.05
CA ALA A 365 -3.36 -10.59 -33.71
C ALA A 365 -3.56 -10.09 -32.27
N THR A 366 -2.71 -10.54 -31.35
CA THR A 366 -2.69 -10.08 -29.97
C THR A 366 -2.27 -8.61 -29.88
N GLN A 367 -1.24 -8.22 -30.64
CA GLN A 367 -0.76 -6.84 -30.68
C GLN A 367 -1.86 -5.87 -31.15
N ALA A 368 -2.64 -6.26 -32.16
CA ALA A 368 -3.74 -5.42 -32.62
C ALA A 368 -4.82 -5.15 -31.54
N VAL A 369 -5.05 -6.10 -30.62
CA VAL A 369 -5.93 -5.90 -29.47
C VAL A 369 -5.33 -4.88 -28.50
N VAL A 370 -4.03 -5.01 -28.19
CA VAL A 370 -3.31 -4.09 -27.30
C VAL A 370 -3.27 -2.68 -27.88
N ASP A 371 -2.95 -2.52 -29.16
CA ASP A 371 -2.91 -1.22 -29.83
C ASP A 371 -4.27 -0.52 -29.78
N LYS A 372 -5.35 -1.29 -29.98
CA LYS A 372 -6.72 -0.78 -29.85
C LYS A 372 -7.02 -0.37 -28.40
N ALA A 373 -6.61 -1.15 -27.41
CA ALA A 373 -6.81 -0.83 -26.00
C ALA A 373 -6.13 0.49 -25.61
N VAL A 374 -4.90 0.72 -26.07
CA VAL A 374 -4.16 1.96 -25.86
C VAL A 374 -4.86 3.16 -26.50
N ALA A 375 -5.49 2.97 -27.66
CA ALA A 375 -6.28 4.02 -28.31
C ALA A 375 -7.58 4.30 -27.55
N ASP A 376 -8.37 3.27 -27.26
CA ASP A 376 -9.70 3.38 -26.63
C ASP A 376 -9.60 3.88 -25.18
N SER A 377 -8.56 3.48 -24.43
CA SER A 377 -8.37 3.92 -23.04
C SER A 377 -8.17 5.43 -22.92
N LYS A 378 -7.63 6.10 -23.95
CA LYS A 378 -7.53 7.57 -23.97
C LYS A 378 -8.91 8.23 -24.03
N GLU A 379 -9.86 7.64 -24.74
CA GLU A 379 -11.24 8.13 -24.81
C GLU A 379 -11.98 7.85 -23.49
N ALA A 380 -11.88 6.62 -22.97
CA ALA A 380 -12.48 6.24 -21.69
C ALA A 380 -11.99 7.13 -20.53
N GLY A 381 -10.72 7.54 -20.60
CA GLY A 381 -10.11 8.49 -19.67
C GLY A 381 -10.77 9.85 -19.55
N GLN A 382 -11.46 10.30 -20.60
CA GLN A 382 -12.12 11.59 -20.64
C GLN A 382 -13.43 11.61 -19.83
N ARG A 383 -13.92 10.43 -19.41
CA ARG A 383 -15.09 10.31 -18.54
C ARG A 383 -14.91 11.16 -17.28
N VAL A 384 -15.85 12.08 -17.06
CA VAL A 384 -15.88 12.92 -15.86
C VAL A 384 -16.30 12.07 -14.67
N VAL A 385 -15.47 12.03 -13.63
CA VAL A 385 -15.75 11.34 -12.35
C VAL A 385 -16.25 12.30 -11.28
N ALA A 386 -15.86 13.58 -11.36
CA ALA A 386 -16.29 14.59 -10.40
C ALA A 386 -16.33 16.00 -10.99
N LYS A 387 -17.04 16.91 -10.33
CA LYS A 387 -17.26 18.29 -10.76
C LYS A 387 -17.11 19.26 -9.58
N GLY A 388 -16.97 20.55 -9.88
CA GLY A 388 -16.93 21.63 -8.89
C GLY A 388 -15.56 21.91 -8.30
N TYR A 389 -14.51 21.22 -8.75
CA TYR A 389 -13.16 21.38 -8.23
C TYR A 389 -12.46 22.55 -8.92
N THR A 390 -12.02 23.55 -8.17
CA THR A 390 -11.43 24.78 -8.73
C THR A 390 -9.95 24.97 -8.39
N GLN A 391 -9.39 24.08 -7.57
CA GLN A 391 -8.02 24.16 -7.07
C GLN A 391 -7.30 22.83 -7.26
N THR A 392 -5.98 22.91 -7.47
CA THR A 392 -5.12 21.73 -7.59
C THR A 392 -4.81 21.14 -6.22
N PHE A 393 -4.89 19.82 -6.10
CA PHE A 393 -4.35 19.08 -4.95
C PHE A 393 -2.98 18.54 -5.36
N ALA A 394 -1.96 19.02 -4.67
CA ALA A 394 -0.58 18.77 -5.01
C ALA A 394 0.03 17.68 -4.14
N ARG A 395 0.94 16.89 -4.72
CA ARG A 395 1.81 15.93 -4.01
C ARG A 395 3.03 16.58 -3.37
N GLY A 396 3.09 17.92 -3.40
CA GLY A 396 4.21 18.69 -2.88
C GLY A 396 5.25 19.00 -3.95
N VAL A 397 5.82 20.18 -3.81
CA VAL A 397 6.71 20.78 -4.79
C VAL A 397 8.04 21.15 -4.15
N PHE A 398 9.08 21.04 -4.95
CA PHE A 398 10.40 21.57 -4.66
C PHE A 398 10.80 22.49 -5.82
N THR A 399 11.43 23.60 -5.47
CA THR A 399 12.01 24.56 -6.41
C THR A 399 13.52 24.45 -6.30
N THR A 400 14.20 24.14 -7.40
CA THR A 400 15.66 24.08 -7.48
C THR A 400 16.30 25.44 -7.26
N PRO A 401 17.61 25.53 -6.92
CA PRO A 401 18.30 26.81 -6.75
C PRO A 401 18.25 27.74 -7.98
N ASP A 402 18.14 27.17 -9.19
CA ASP A 402 17.97 27.91 -10.45
C ASP A 402 16.50 28.27 -10.76
N GLY A 403 15.57 27.96 -9.86
CA GLY A 403 14.17 28.37 -9.93
C GLY A 403 13.27 27.41 -10.72
N ALA A 404 13.75 26.21 -11.08
CA ALA A 404 12.93 25.20 -11.72
C ALA A 404 12.04 24.52 -10.68
N THR A 405 10.74 24.46 -10.95
CA THR A 405 9.76 23.83 -10.06
C THR A 405 9.32 22.51 -10.68
N GLU A 406 9.43 21.40 -9.96
CA GLU A 406 8.95 20.09 -10.41
C GLU A 406 7.70 19.66 -9.62
N PRO A 407 6.49 19.76 -10.21
CA PRO A 407 5.23 19.31 -9.62
C PRO A 407 5.27 17.85 -9.13
N GLY A 408 4.89 17.67 -7.86
CA GLY A 408 4.77 16.36 -7.21
C GLY A 408 6.08 15.59 -6.94
N SER A 409 7.23 16.25 -7.03
CA SER A 409 8.54 15.62 -6.78
C SER A 409 8.92 15.56 -5.29
N ASN A 410 8.28 16.37 -4.43
CA ASN A 410 8.69 16.55 -3.04
C ASN A 410 7.93 15.64 -2.08
N ARG A 411 8.52 14.47 -1.81
CA ARG A 411 7.97 13.45 -0.91
C ARG A 411 8.33 13.67 0.57
N GLY A 412 9.13 14.70 0.86
CA GLY A 412 9.59 15.02 2.22
C GLY A 412 8.64 15.94 2.99
N ILE A 413 7.57 16.41 2.36
CA ILE A 413 6.66 17.40 2.95
C ILE A 413 5.24 16.86 3.02
N GLU A 414 4.48 17.41 3.94
CA GLU A 414 3.02 17.23 3.95
C GLU A 414 2.42 17.92 2.73
N SER A 415 1.50 17.22 2.06
CA SER A 415 0.97 17.60 0.75
C SER A 415 -0.56 17.55 0.77
N SER A 416 -1.20 18.51 0.11
CA SER A 416 -2.66 18.60 0.12
C SER A 416 -3.33 17.40 -0.54
N LEU A 417 -2.68 16.76 -1.52
CA LEU A 417 -3.19 15.52 -2.11
C LEU A 417 -3.02 14.32 -1.18
N GLY A 418 -1.88 14.20 -0.50
CA GLY A 418 -1.65 13.16 0.51
C GLY A 418 -2.73 13.16 1.59
N ASP A 419 -3.05 14.35 2.06
CA ASP A 419 -4.07 14.56 3.08
C ASP A 419 -5.46 14.20 2.56
N PHE A 420 -5.81 14.69 1.36
CA PHE A 420 -7.13 14.45 0.77
C PHE A 420 -7.37 12.97 0.40
N VAL A 421 -6.34 12.25 -0.03
CA VAL A 421 -6.42 10.79 -0.25
C VAL A 421 -6.51 10.04 1.07
N ALA A 422 -5.82 10.49 2.13
CA ALA A 422 -5.96 9.92 3.45
C ALA A 422 -7.37 10.12 4.03
N ASP A 423 -8.01 11.27 3.77
CA ASP A 423 -9.43 11.49 4.10
C ASP A 423 -10.33 10.50 3.37
N ALA A 424 -10.09 10.30 2.07
CA ALA A 424 -10.82 9.31 1.28
C ALA A 424 -10.67 7.89 1.85
N MET A 425 -9.45 7.49 2.24
CA MET A 425 -9.20 6.19 2.87
C MET A 425 -9.92 6.07 4.21
N ARG A 426 -9.86 7.12 5.04
CA ARG A 426 -10.56 7.12 6.33
C ARG A 426 -12.06 6.91 6.17
N GLU A 427 -12.67 7.60 5.20
CA GLU A 427 -14.12 7.55 4.99
C GLU A 427 -14.59 6.26 4.32
N THR A 428 -13.87 5.81 3.29
CA THR A 428 -14.33 4.73 2.41
C THR A 428 -13.97 3.33 2.91
N ILE A 429 -12.93 3.20 3.73
CA ILE A 429 -12.53 1.92 4.31
C ILE A 429 -13.36 1.66 5.56
N THR A 430 -14.20 0.63 5.50
CA THR A 430 -15.08 0.24 6.61
C THR A 430 -14.67 -1.08 7.25
N THR A 431 -14.83 -1.14 8.56
CA THR A 431 -14.63 -2.36 9.36
C THR A 431 -15.88 -3.25 9.30
N PRO A 432 -15.82 -4.55 9.71
CA PRO A 432 -16.93 -5.49 9.61
C PRO A 432 -18.23 -5.06 10.30
N ASP A 433 -18.18 -4.12 11.26
CA ASP A 433 -19.37 -3.57 11.92
C ASP A 433 -19.97 -2.37 11.17
N GLY A 434 -19.43 -2.02 10.00
CA GLY A 434 -19.89 -0.97 9.10
C GLY A 434 -19.36 0.43 9.42
N LYS A 435 -18.40 0.57 10.34
CA LYS A 435 -17.81 1.88 10.68
C LYS A 435 -16.57 2.20 9.83
N PRO A 436 -16.37 3.47 9.43
CA PRO A 436 -15.10 3.92 8.86
C PRO A 436 -13.94 3.67 9.83
N VAL A 437 -12.72 3.53 9.30
CA VAL A 437 -11.50 3.38 10.12
C VAL A 437 -11.22 4.64 10.95
N ASP A 438 -10.44 4.50 12.02
CA ASP A 438 -10.11 5.62 12.91
C ASP A 438 -9.18 6.63 12.23
N ILE A 439 -8.21 6.14 11.45
CA ILE A 439 -7.14 6.92 10.82
C ILE A 439 -6.96 6.46 9.37
N GLY A 440 -6.96 7.41 8.42
CA GLY A 440 -6.51 7.16 7.06
C GLY A 440 -5.05 7.57 6.89
N MET A 441 -4.28 6.79 6.13
CA MET A 441 -2.85 7.00 5.94
C MET A 441 -2.43 6.63 4.53
N ILE A 442 -1.54 7.40 3.91
CA ILE A 442 -0.94 7.05 2.60
C ILE A 442 0.50 7.55 2.49
N ASN A 443 1.38 6.76 1.86
CA ASN A 443 2.75 7.15 1.57
C ASN A 443 2.80 8.09 0.35
N ALA A 444 3.63 9.13 0.40
CA ALA A 444 3.80 10.06 -0.72
C ALA A 444 4.26 9.38 -2.03
N GLY A 445 4.91 8.20 -1.94
CA GLY A 445 5.34 7.41 -3.10
C GLY A 445 4.22 6.70 -3.86
N GLY A 446 3.10 6.41 -3.18
CA GLY A 446 1.89 5.80 -3.74
C GLY A 446 1.11 6.74 -4.65
N LEU A 447 1.23 8.06 -4.41
CA LEU A 447 0.61 9.09 -5.25
C LEU A 447 1.53 9.43 -6.41
N ARG A 448 1.04 9.42 -7.65
CA ARG A 448 1.92 9.51 -8.85
C ARG A 448 1.73 10.74 -9.73
N ALA A 449 0.62 11.44 -9.60
CA ALA A 449 0.35 12.71 -10.24
C ALA A 449 -0.35 13.66 -9.26
N ASP A 450 -0.24 14.97 -9.52
CA ASP A 450 -1.10 15.95 -8.87
C ASP A 450 -2.53 15.82 -9.43
N LEU A 451 -3.53 16.11 -8.61
CA LEU A 451 -4.91 16.17 -9.05
C LEU A 451 -5.24 17.59 -9.49
N VAL A 452 -5.09 17.84 -10.79
CA VAL A 452 -5.34 19.14 -11.43
C VAL A 452 -6.72 19.13 -12.09
N PRO A 453 -7.71 19.92 -11.61
CA PRO A 453 -8.99 20.05 -12.28
C PRO A 453 -8.85 20.68 -13.67
N ASN A 454 -9.74 20.28 -14.58
CA ASN A 454 -9.91 20.98 -15.84
C ASN A 454 -10.40 22.42 -15.59
N SER A 455 -10.25 23.29 -16.60
CA SER A 455 -10.66 24.69 -16.49
C SER A 455 -12.15 24.91 -16.21
N ASP A 456 -12.99 23.91 -16.51
CA ASP A 456 -14.43 23.91 -16.22
C ASP A 456 -14.78 23.29 -14.85
N GLY A 457 -13.75 22.95 -14.07
CA GLY A 457 -13.84 22.36 -12.75
C GLY A 457 -14.20 20.87 -12.71
N THR A 458 -14.05 20.17 -13.83
CA THR A 458 -14.21 18.71 -13.90
C THR A 458 -12.93 17.97 -13.55
N ILE A 459 -13.08 16.78 -12.97
CA ILE A 459 -12.03 15.78 -12.80
C ILE A 459 -12.40 14.58 -13.68
N THR A 460 -11.45 14.10 -14.47
CA THR A 460 -11.61 12.94 -15.33
C THR A 460 -11.08 11.67 -14.69
N TYR A 461 -11.54 10.52 -15.19
CA TYR A 461 -11.07 9.22 -14.74
C TYR A 461 -9.56 9.09 -14.95
N ALA A 462 -9.02 9.55 -16.10
CA ALA A 462 -7.58 9.55 -16.35
C ALA A 462 -6.78 10.34 -15.30
N GLN A 463 -7.31 11.47 -14.83
CA GLN A 463 -6.67 12.27 -13.78
C GLN A 463 -6.65 11.52 -12.45
N SER A 464 -7.79 10.98 -12.01
CA SER A 464 -7.86 10.19 -10.77
C SER A 464 -6.96 8.94 -10.81
N TYR A 465 -6.92 8.27 -11.96
CA TYR A 465 -6.11 7.08 -12.18
C TYR A 465 -4.62 7.43 -12.15
N ALA A 466 -4.22 8.55 -12.75
CA ALA A 466 -2.84 9.01 -12.70
C ALA A 466 -2.37 9.32 -11.26
N VAL A 467 -3.28 9.68 -10.34
CA VAL A 467 -2.97 9.84 -8.92
C VAL A 467 -2.69 8.49 -8.26
N LEU A 468 -3.57 7.50 -8.43
CA LEU A 468 -3.50 6.16 -7.83
C LEU A 468 -3.43 5.07 -8.92
N PRO A 469 -2.28 4.90 -9.61
CA PRO A 469 -2.20 4.06 -10.80
C PRO A 469 -1.87 2.60 -10.53
N PHE A 470 -1.65 2.23 -9.26
CA PHE A 470 -1.21 0.90 -8.88
C PHE A 470 -2.36 -0.06 -8.65
N SER A 471 -3.60 0.43 -8.65
CA SER A 471 -4.79 -0.36 -8.37
C SER A 471 -4.63 -1.18 -7.08
N ASN A 472 -4.12 -0.54 -6.02
CA ASN A 472 -3.94 -1.26 -4.76
C ASN A 472 -5.30 -1.60 -4.16
N GLU A 473 -5.35 -2.72 -3.45
CA GLU A 473 -6.48 -2.98 -2.56
C GLU A 473 -6.44 -2.05 -1.36
N LEU A 474 -7.63 -1.61 -0.93
CA LEU A 474 -7.83 -0.92 0.32
C LEU A 474 -8.08 -1.92 1.45
N GLY A 475 -7.50 -1.61 2.59
CA GLY A 475 -7.67 -2.42 3.80
C GLY A 475 -7.33 -1.63 5.04
N TYR A 476 -7.30 -2.33 6.17
CA TYR A 476 -6.87 -1.76 7.43
C TYR A 476 -6.16 -2.78 8.32
N VAL A 477 -5.35 -2.26 9.24
CA VAL A 477 -4.76 -3.00 10.36
C VAL A 477 -5.26 -2.44 11.68
N THR A 478 -5.28 -3.27 12.73
CA THR A 478 -5.58 -2.81 14.09
C THR A 478 -4.30 -2.73 14.90
N LEU A 479 -3.94 -1.51 15.34
CA LEU A 479 -2.66 -1.22 16.01
C LEU A 479 -2.88 -0.60 17.38
N LYS A 480 -1.93 -0.81 18.30
CA LYS A 480 -1.85 0.01 19.52
C LYS A 480 -1.47 1.44 19.15
N GLY A 481 -1.90 2.43 19.92
CA GLY A 481 -1.49 3.82 19.71
C GLY A 481 0.03 3.99 19.66
N ALA A 482 0.77 3.23 20.48
CA ALA A 482 2.24 3.21 20.41
C ALA A 482 2.77 2.76 19.03
N ASP A 483 2.15 1.75 18.41
CA ASP A 483 2.55 1.28 17.07
C ASP A 483 2.13 2.27 15.96
N VAL A 484 1.01 2.98 16.12
CA VAL A 484 0.64 4.09 15.22
C VAL A 484 1.69 5.19 15.25
N LYS A 485 2.15 5.56 16.46
CA LYS A 485 3.25 6.53 16.63
C LYS A 485 4.54 6.01 16.00
N ASP A 486 4.90 4.75 16.20
CA ASP A 486 6.08 4.14 15.61
C ASP A 486 6.03 4.13 14.07
N ALA A 487 4.87 3.82 13.47
CA ALA A 487 4.68 3.91 12.02
C ALA A 487 4.90 5.34 11.51
N LEU A 488 4.44 6.34 12.25
CA LEU A 488 4.68 7.74 11.90
C LEU A 488 6.15 8.16 12.12
N GLU A 489 6.87 7.61 13.11
CA GLU A 489 8.32 7.80 13.26
C GLU A 489 9.12 7.17 12.10
N GLN A 490 8.63 6.08 11.52
CA GLN A 490 9.26 5.42 10.36
C GLN A 490 9.21 6.26 9.07
N GLN A 491 8.49 7.39 9.05
CA GLN A 491 8.55 8.33 7.93
C GLN A 491 9.97 8.90 7.73
N TRP A 492 10.73 9.03 8.82
CA TRP A 492 12.15 9.35 8.75
C TRP A 492 12.96 8.08 8.50
N LYS A 493 13.69 8.01 7.39
CA LYS A 493 14.40 6.80 6.97
C LYS A 493 15.81 6.75 7.53
N THR A 494 16.20 5.60 8.06
CA THR A 494 17.53 5.36 8.67
C THR A 494 18.44 4.46 7.84
N ASP A 495 17.86 3.65 6.94
CA ASP A 495 18.59 2.76 6.04
C ASP A 495 18.23 3.10 4.59
N LEU A 496 18.97 4.04 4.01
CA LEU A 496 18.73 4.49 2.65
C LEU A 496 19.23 3.46 1.65
N ASN A 497 18.32 3.02 0.80
CA ASN A 497 18.57 1.98 -0.20
C ASN A 497 17.69 2.24 -1.42
N SER A 498 17.64 1.31 -2.38
CA SER A 498 16.83 1.49 -3.59
C SER A 498 15.31 1.57 -3.32
N GLN A 499 14.83 1.07 -2.18
CA GLN A 499 13.45 1.18 -1.73
C GLN A 499 13.22 2.45 -0.89
N ASN A 500 14.18 2.83 -0.05
CA ASN A 500 14.17 4.07 0.74
C ASN A 500 15.20 5.06 0.21
N SER A 501 14.99 5.65 -0.96
CA SER A 501 16.01 6.52 -1.57
C SER A 501 16.11 7.92 -0.96
N ARG A 502 15.34 8.21 0.11
CA ARG A 502 15.23 9.56 0.69
C ARG A 502 15.15 9.51 2.23
N PRO A 503 15.71 10.50 2.94
CA PRO A 503 15.74 10.51 4.41
C PRO A 503 14.39 10.80 5.07
N LEU A 504 13.42 11.30 4.32
CA LEU A 504 12.04 11.51 4.76
C LEU A 504 11.09 11.13 3.63
N LEU A 505 10.14 10.26 3.97
CA LEU A 505 9.01 9.92 3.14
C LEU A 505 7.75 10.23 3.93
N LYS A 506 7.19 11.41 3.70
CA LYS A 506 6.04 11.90 4.46
C LYS A 506 4.83 11.00 4.24
N LEU A 507 4.12 10.73 5.34
CA LEU A 507 2.78 10.15 5.30
C LEU A 507 1.74 11.26 5.20
N GLY A 508 0.81 11.13 4.25
CA GLY A 508 -0.46 11.83 4.27
C GLY A 508 -1.35 11.24 5.36
N LEU A 509 -2.05 12.11 6.10
CA LEU A 509 -2.89 11.72 7.23
C LEU A 509 -4.26 12.39 7.12
N SER A 510 -5.30 11.65 7.50
CA SER A 510 -6.66 12.18 7.54
C SER A 510 -6.80 13.38 8.48
N ASP A 511 -7.77 14.24 8.21
CA ASP A 511 -8.03 15.54 8.85
C ASP A 511 -8.16 15.50 10.38
N ASN A 512 -8.53 14.34 10.92
CA ASN A 512 -8.70 14.11 12.34
C ASN A 512 -7.38 13.80 13.08
N VAL A 513 -6.24 13.72 12.38
CA VAL A 513 -4.93 13.45 12.98
C VAL A 513 -4.05 14.69 12.88
N GLN A 514 -3.46 15.10 14.01
CA GLN A 514 -2.46 16.17 14.07
C GLN A 514 -1.28 15.71 14.93
N TYR A 515 -0.07 16.13 14.60
CA TYR A 515 1.11 15.81 15.39
C TYR A 515 2.17 16.91 15.34
N THR A 516 2.94 16.99 16.42
CA THR A 516 4.13 17.81 16.50
C THR A 516 5.36 16.94 16.57
N TYR A 517 6.49 17.43 16.06
CA TYR A 517 7.76 16.73 16.15
C TYR A 517 8.91 17.68 16.45
N ASP A 518 9.97 17.17 17.06
CA ASP A 518 11.21 17.89 17.30
C ASP A 518 12.33 17.22 16.48
N PRO A 519 12.81 17.86 15.40
CA PRO A 519 13.85 17.29 14.54
C PRO A 519 15.20 17.13 15.24
N ALA A 520 15.43 17.84 16.35
CA ALA A 520 16.64 17.70 17.15
C ALA A 520 16.68 16.39 17.96
N ARG A 521 15.53 15.71 18.11
CA ARG A 521 15.46 14.44 18.82
C ARG A 521 15.97 13.27 17.98
N PRO A 522 16.52 12.23 18.63
CA PRO A 522 16.89 10.99 17.95
C PRO A 522 15.70 10.36 17.21
N TYR A 523 16.01 9.59 16.18
CA TYR A 523 15.05 8.75 15.48
C TYR A 523 14.23 7.89 16.45
N GLY A 524 12.93 7.71 16.18
CA GLY A 524 11.98 7.00 17.05
C GLY A 524 11.48 7.83 18.24
N SER A 525 12.00 9.04 18.43
CA SER A 525 11.60 9.95 19.50
C SER A 525 11.32 11.37 19.00
N ARG A 526 11.14 11.56 17.70
CA ARG A 526 10.92 12.89 17.10
C ARG A 526 9.51 13.38 17.37
N ILE A 527 8.50 12.53 17.33
CA ILE A 527 7.11 12.93 17.60
C ILE A 527 6.98 13.32 19.08
N THR A 528 6.59 14.57 19.31
CA THR A 528 6.44 15.18 20.64
C THR A 528 4.99 15.19 21.11
N SER A 529 4.03 15.30 20.20
CA SER A 529 2.61 15.11 20.47
C SER A 529 1.90 14.53 19.26
N MET A 530 0.80 13.81 19.49
CA MET A 530 -0.07 13.30 18.44
C MET A 530 -1.50 13.26 18.99
N THR A 531 -2.46 13.70 18.20
CA THR A 531 -3.89 13.69 18.53
C THR A 531 -4.68 12.97 17.46
N VAL A 532 -5.78 12.35 17.87
CA VAL A 532 -6.77 11.71 16.99
C VAL A 532 -8.15 12.18 17.42
N ASN A 533 -8.90 12.81 16.52
CA ASN A 533 -10.15 13.52 16.81
C ASN A 533 -9.99 14.60 17.89
N GLY A 534 -8.84 15.29 17.92
CA GLY A 534 -8.54 16.36 18.88
C GLY A 534 -8.12 15.90 20.28
N GLU A 535 -8.17 14.60 20.56
CA GLU A 535 -7.74 14.02 21.83
C GLU A 535 -6.32 13.44 21.70
N PRO A 536 -5.46 13.54 22.74
CA PRO A 536 -4.15 12.89 22.73
C PRO A 536 -4.25 11.39 22.42
N LEU A 537 -3.31 10.91 21.60
CA LEU A 537 -3.19 9.49 21.29
C LEU A 537 -2.91 8.69 22.57
N ASP A 538 -3.77 7.72 22.87
CA ASP A 538 -3.56 6.79 23.98
C ASP A 538 -2.68 5.63 23.49
N PRO A 539 -1.46 5.43 24.04
CA PRO A 539 -0.54 4.41 23.56
C PRO A 539 -1.09 2.97 23.71
N GLU A 540 -1.97 2.73 24.69
CA GLU A 540 -2.51 1.40 25.00
C GLU A 540 -3.84 1.11 24.30
N ARG A 541 -4.54 2.14 23.83
CA ARG A 541 -5.76 1.99 23.03
C ARG A 541 -5.44 1.42 21.65
N THR A 542 -6.36 0.63 21.10
CA THR A 542 -6.28 0.15 19.71
C THR A 542 -6.99 1.11 18.75
N TYR A 543 -6.39 1.30 17.58
CA TYR A 543 -6.88 2.12 16.47
C TYR A 543 -6.87 1.29 15.19
N THR A 544 -7.86 1.51 14.34
CA THR A 544 -7.88 1.01 12.97
C THR A 544 -7.20 2.02 12.04
N VAL A 545 -6.15 1.58 11.34
CA VAL A 545 -5.40 2.38 10.37
C VAL A 545 -5.68 1.85 8.98
N GLY A 546 -6.41 2.62 8.18
CA GLY A 546 -6.74 2.29 6.80
C GLY A 546 -5.74 2.85 5.80
N SER A 547 -5.35 2.03 4.83
CA SER A 547 -4.43 2.40 3.76
C SER A 547 -4.56 1.44 2.57
N VAL A 548 -3.62 1.55 1.62
CA VAL A 548 -3.38 0.57 0.56
C VAL A 548 -2.61 -0.64 1.10
N ASN A 549 -2.88 -1.83 0.57
CA ASN A 549 -2.22 -3.09 0.95
C ASN A 549 -0.68 -2.98 0.96
N PHE A 550 -0.08 -2.36 -0.06
CA PHE A 550 1.38 -2.13 -0.14
C PHE A 550 1.94 -1.51 1.13
N LEU A 551 1.29 -0.49 1.68
CA LEU A 551 1.77 0.20 2.88
C LEU A 551 1.50 -0.62 4.13
N LEU A 552 0.32 -1.25 4.23
CA LEU A 552 -0.07 -2.08 5.38
C LEU A 552 0.82 -3.32 5.54
N GLU A 553 1.38 -3.83 4.44
CA GLU A 553 2.31 -4.96 4.40
C GLU A 553 3.76 -4.57 4.73
N GLY A 554 4.01 -3.30 5.07
CA GLY A 554 5.33 -2.78 5.43
C GLY A 554 6.14 -2.21 4.27
N GLY A 555 5.50 -1.98 3.11
CA GLY A 555 6.10 -1.27 1.99
C GLY A 555 6.73 0.05 2.42
N ASP A 556 7.79 0.49 1.71
CA ASP A 556 8.63 1.63 2.08
C ASP A 556 9.21 1.55 3.52
N SER A 557 9.40 0.35 4.05
CA SER A 557 9.91 0.10 5.42
C SER A 557 9.05 0.71 6.52
N PHE A 558 7.73 0.66 6.36
CA PHE A 558 6.77 0.99 7.42
C PHE A 558 6.37 -0.26 8.23
N ASP A 559 7.36 -1.02 8.70
CA ASP A 559 7.18 -2.32 9.36
C ASP A 559 6.26 -2.28 10.59
N ALA A 560 6.11 -1.12 11.24
CA ALA A 560 5.23 -1.00 12.40
C ALA A 560 3.76 -1.28 12.05
N LEU A 561 3.36 -1.06 10.79
CA LEU A 561 2.01 -1.36 10.31
C LEU A 561 1.71 -2.87 10.29
N THR A 562 2.74 -3.71 10.15
CA THR A 562 2.60 -5.19 10.14
C THR A 562 2.36 -5.79 11.53
N ARG A 563 2.59 -5.03 12.61
CA ARG A 563 2.48 -5.53 13.99
C ARG A 563 1.05 -5.85 14.40
N GLY A 564 0.06 -5.33 13.67
CA GLY A 564 -1.36 -5.66 13.83
C GLY A 564 -1.75 -7.04 13.28
N GLY A 565 -0.82 -7.76 12.62
CA GLY A 565 -1.09 -8.98 11.87
C GLY A 565 -1.37 -8.67 10.39
N ALA A 566 -1.88 -9.68 9.68
CA ALA A 566 -2.28 -9.52 8.28
C ALA A 566 -3.35 -8.43 8.14
N ALA A 567 -3.23 -7.58 7.12
CA ALA A 567 -4.22 -6.57 6.81
C ALA A 567 -5.58 -7.22 6.51
N THR A 568 -6.66 -6.60 6.98
CA THR A 568 -8.00 -6.94 6.52
C THR A 568 -8.29 -6.09 5.30
N THR A 569 -8.25 -6.68 4.11
CA THR A 569 -8.70 -6.01 2.89
C THR A 569 -10.21 -6.10 2.78
N ASN A 570 -10.80 -5.18 2.02
CA ASN A 570 -12.24 -5.18 1.75
C ASN A 570 -12.53 -5.36 0.26
N GLY A 571 -11.53 -5.79 -0.52
CA GLY A 571 -11.60 -6.01 -1.96
C GLY A 571 -11.96 -4.77 -2.78
N ASN A 572 -11.83 -3.56 -2.22
CA ASN A 572 -12.04 -2.33 -2.97
C ASN A 572 -10.71 -1.79 -3.49
N LEU A 573 -10.71 -1.30 -4.73
CA LEU A 573 -9.55 -0.65 -5.29
C LEU A 573 -9.46 0.82 -4.85
N ASP A 574 -8.24 1.26 -4.56
CA ASP A 574 -7.92 2.62 -4.11
C ASP A 574 -8.52 3.70 -5.02
N ARG A 575 -8.30 3.58 -6.33
CA ARG A 575 -8.81 4.47 -7.36
C ARG A 575 -10.33 4.55 -7.39
N ASP A 576 -11.01 3.41 -7.28
CA ASP A 576 -12.47 3.37 -7.44
C ASP A 576 -13.16 4.03 -6.25
N LYS A 577 -12.66 3.77 -5.03
CA LYS A 577 -13.11 4.48 -3.84
C LYS A 577 -12.71 5.94 -3.81
N PHE A 578 -11.55 6.29 -4.36
CA PHE A 578 -11.20 7.70 -4.54
C PHE A 578 -12.14 8.40 -5.53
N ASN A 579 -12.59 7.74 -6.61
CA ASN A 579 -13.58 8.29 -7.53
C ASN A 579 -14.96 8.48 -6.88
N GLU A 580 -15.42 7.50 -6.09
CA GLU A 580 -16.66 7.64 -5.30
C GLU A 580 -16.56 8.82 -4.33
N PHE A 581 -15.45 8.93 -3.60
CA PHE A 581 -15.18 10.02 -2.67
C PHE A 581 -15.16 11.39 -3.39
N LEU A 582 -14.47 11.49 -4.52
CA LEU A 582 -14.42 12.70 -5.34
C LEU A 582 -15.83 13.13 -5.79
N GLY A 583 -16.66 12.16 -6.21
CA GLY A 583 -18.04 12.39 -6.61
C GLY A 583 -18.92 12.88 -5.45
N ALA A 584 -18.74 12.32 -4.25
CA ALA A 584 -19.46 12.69 -3.03
C ALA A 584 -19.04 14.07 -2.47
N HIS A 585 -17.80 14.50 -2.73
CA HIS A 585 -17.20 15.74 -2.21
C HIS A 585 -17.09 16.86 -3.25
N SER A 586 -18.05 16.96 -4.16
CA SER A 586 -18.09 18.02 -5.18
C SER A 586 -17.86 19.40 -4.56
N GLY A 587 -16.82 20.10 -5.04
CA GLY A 587 -16.48 21.44 -4.55
C GLY A 587 -15.46 21.47 -3.41
N ALA A 588 -14.95 20.32 -2.99
CA ALA A 588 -13.84 20.27 -2.03
C ALA A 588 -12.62 21.05 -2.55
N ALA A 589 -11.90 21.63 -1.59
CA ALA A 589 -10.67 22.36 -1.82
C ALA A 589 -9.55 21.80 -0.94
N PRO A 590 -8.27 21.98 -1.33
CA PRO A 590 -7.13 21.69 -0.48
C PRO A 590 -7.30 22.27 0.93
N ARG A 591 -7.01 21.48 1.97
CA ARG A 591 -7.01 21.97 3.34
C ARG A 591 -5.96 23.06 3.51
N SER A 592 -6.28 24.09 4.29
CA SER A 592 -5.39 25.22 4.52
C SER A 592 -4.49 25.08 5.75
N LEU A 593 -4.85 24.16 6.65
CA LEU A 593 -4.10 23.87 7.87
C LEU A 593 -3.26 22.63 7.68
N LYS A 594 -2.05 22.67 8.24
CA LYS A 594 -1.16 21.52 8.30
C LYS A 594 -1.43 20.70 9.54
N ALA A 595 -1.32 19.39 9.40
CA ALA A 595 -1.39 18.42 10.49
C ALA A 595 -0.02 18.18 11.15
N SER A 596 1.09 18.55 10.49
CA SER A 596 2.46 18.26 10.94
C SER A 596 3.25 19.54 11.20
N VAL A 597 3.49 19.88 12.47
CA VAL A 597 4.31 21.06 12.83
C VAL A 597 5.58 20.65 13.58
N GLY A 598 6.74 21.07 13.08
CA GLY A 598 8.02 20.88 13.76
C GLY A 598 8.24 21.97 14.80
N ILE A 599 8.46 21.59 16.07
CA ILE A 599 8.63 22.50 17.21
C ILE A 599 9.77 22.00 18.09
N THR A 600 10.79 22.82 18.27
CA THR A 600 11.86 22.58 19.25
C THR A 600 11.63 23.48 20.46
N LEU A 601 11.51 22.86 21.63
CA LEU A 601 11.30 23.52 22.93
C LEU A 601 12.50 23.26 23.85
N PRO A 602 12.70 24.07 24.90
CA PRO A 602 13.73 23.81 25.92
C PRO A 602 13.59 22.43 26.53
N ALA A 603 14.72 21.72 26.67
CA ALA A 603 14.77 20.41 27.33
C ALA A 603 14.79 20.53 28.87
N GLU A 604 15.34 21.63 29.38
CA GLU A 604 15.43 21.91 30.82
C GLU A 604 14.32 22.88 31.26
N PRO A 605 13.85 22.80 32.52
CA PRO A 605 12.88 23.74 33.04
C PRO A 605 13.39 25.18 33.00
N VAL A 606 12.56 26.09 32.48
CA VAL A 606 12.84 27.54 32.39
C VAL A 606 12.22 28.29 33.56
N ALA A 607 12.75 29.46 33.94
CA ALA A 607 12.15 30.26 35.00
C ALA A 607 10.83 30.91 34.56
N ASP A 608 9.88 31.06 35.49
CA ASP A 608 8.67 31.86 35.24
C ASP A 608 9.04 33.31 34.90
N GLY A 609 8.55 33.81 33.76
CA GLY A 609 8.91 35.12 33.19
C GLY A 609 10.17 35.11 32.32
N GLU A 610 10.83 33.98 32.10
CA GLU A 610 11.97 33.86 31.19
C GLU A 610 11.53 33.87 29.72
N ALA A 611 12.30 34.55 28.86
CA ALA A 611 12.07 34.50 27.42
C ALA A 611 12.61 33.18 26.84
N VAL A 612 11.77 32.49 26.06
CA VAL A 612 12.05 31.21 25.45
C VAL A 612 11.99 31.33 23.93
N ASP A 613 13.06 30.94 23.25
CA ASP A 613 13.08 30.83 21.81
C ASP A 613 12.39 29.52 21.38
N VAL A 614 11.33 29.65 20.59
CA VAL A 614 10.58 28.53 20.00
C VAL A 614 10.87 28.48 18.51
N ALA A 615 11.63 27.47 18.10
CA ALA A 615 11.93 27.21 16.70
C ALA A 615 10.82 26.38 16.06
N LEU A 616 10.24 26.89 14.98
CA LEU A 616 9.11 26.33 14.24
C LEU A 616 9.52 26.01 12.81
N ARG A 617 9.01 24.89 12.29
CA ARG A 617 9.18 24.50 10.89
C ARG A 617 8.02 23.66 10.37
N GLY A 618 7.90 23.56 9.05
CA GLY A 618 6.77 22.87 8.44
C GLY A 618 5.47 23.62 8.67
N LEU A 619 5.49 24.95 8.66
CA LEU A 619 4.30 25.81 8.81
C LEU A 619 3.53 25.99 7.49
N SER A 620 4.15 25.67 6.36
CA SER A 620 3.58 25.91 5.03
C SER A 620 3.46 24.64 4.19
N PHE A 621 2.45 24.56 3.34
CA PHE A 621 2.52 23.70 2.16
C PHE A 621 3.57 24.30 1.20
N SER A 622 4.19 23.46 0.35
CA SER A 622 5.19 23.94 -0.60
C SER A 622 4.64 24.85 -1.68
N GLU A 623 3.34 24.76 -1.93
CA GLU A 623 2.66 25.51 -2.98
C GLU A 623 1.17 25.64 -2.66
N GLY A 624 0.48 26.43 -3.47
CA GLY A 624 -0.95 26.67 -3.34
C GLY A 624 -1.30 27.83 -2.40
N PRO A 625 -2.60 28.03 -2.11
CA PRO A 625 -3.07 29.17 -1.34
C PRO A 625 -2.69 29.12 0.16
N SER A 626 -2.05 28.04 0.62
CA SER A 626 -1.83 27.72 2.04
C SER A 626 -0.36 27.82 2.45
N VAL A 627 0.31 28.84 1.92
CA VAL A 627 1.66 29.25 2.30
C VAL A 627 1.56 30.28 3.42
N THR A 628 1.96 29.89 4.63
CA THR A 628 1.82 30.70 5.86
C THR A 628 2.73 31.93 5.79
N SER A 629 2.16 33.12 6.03
CA SER A 629 2.93 34.38 6.09
C SER A 629 3.26 34.82 7.52
N LYS A 630 2.43 34.43 8.48
CA LYS A 630 2.52 34.82 9.89
C LYS A 630 2.22 33.64 10.80
N VAL A 631 2.94 33.60 11.92
CA VAL A 631 2.69 32.60 12.97
C VAL A 631 2.69 33.28 14.34
N ARG A 632 1.80 32.82 15.22
CA ARG A 632 1.72 33.23 16.61
C ARG A 632 1.98 32.02 17.50
N VAL A 633 2.88 32.18 18.46
CA VAL A 633 3.13 31.19 19.52
C VAL A 633 2.61 31.73 20.82
N SER A 634 1.88 30.90 21.56
CA SER A 634 1.47 31.17 22.93
C SER A 634 2.13 30.19 23.89
N LEU A 635 2.63 30.68 25.03
CA LEU A 635 3.22 29.87 26.08
C LEU A 635 2.64 30.28 27.44
N GLY A 636 1.76 29.44 28.00
CA GLY A 636 1.20 29.67 29.33
C GLY A 636 0.29 30.90 29.50
N GLY A 637 0.00 31.61 28.41
CA GLY A 637 -0.87 32.78 28.37
C GLY A 637 -0.23 34.03 27.75
N ASP A 638 1.10 34.11 27.67
CA ASP A 638 1.78 35.13 26.86
C ASP A 638 1.86 34.67 25.39
N SER A 639 1.85 35.62 24.44
CA SER A 639 1.91 35.26 23.03
C SER A 639 2.66 36.29 22.19
N VAL A 640 3.34 35.80 21.15
CA VAL A 640 4.14 36.59 20.20
C VAL A 640 3.79 36.19 18.78
N GLU A 641 3.69 37.17 17.87
CA GLU A 641 3.49 36.95 16.42
C GLU A 641 4.74 37.36 15.66
N GLY A 642 5.11 36.60 14.62
CA GLY A 642 6.19 36.95 13.71
C GLY A 642 5.97 36.44 12.29
N GLY A 643 6.86 36.86 11.39
CA GLY A 643 6.83 36.44 9.98
C GLY A 643 7.37 35.02 9.80
N VAL A 644 6.89 34.35 8.75
CA VAL A 644 7.33 33.00 8.36
C VAL A 644 8.21 33.08 7.11
N ASP A 645 9.38 32.47 7.18
CA ASP A 645 10.31 32.31 6.06
C ASP A 645 9.91 31.11 5.20
N ASN A 646 9.57 31.37 3.93
CA ASN A 646 9.22 30.37 2.93
C ASN A 646 10.27 30.28 1.82
N SER A 647 11.48 30.79 2.04
CA SER A 647 12.55 30.80 1.04
C SER A 647 13.31 29.48 0.89
N LEU A 648 12.92 28.44 1.63
CA LEU A 648 13.59 27.13 1.61
C LEU A 648 13.59 26.51 0.20
N VAL A 649 14.80 26.22 -0.29
CA VAL A 649 15.10 25.56 -1.56
C VAL A 649 16.11 24.44 -1.28
N ASP A 650 15.86 23.24 -1.79
CA ASP A 650 16.67 22.05 -1.49
C ASP A 650 17.06 21.27 -2.75
N ALA A 651 18.25 21.55 -3.30
CA ALA A 651 18.78 20.90 -4.50
C ALA A 651 18.76 19.35 -4.45
N HIS A 652 18.67 18.77 -3.26
CA HIS A 652 18.71 17.34 -2.98
C HIS A 652 17.37 16.79 -2.50
N ALA A 653 16.25 17.52 -2.63
CA ALA A 653 14.92 17.07 -2.19
C ALA A 653 14.49 15.70 -2.74
N SER A 654 15.18 15.22 -3.79
CA SER A 654 14.92 13.95 -4.43
C SER A 654 15.84 12.79 -4.08
N ASP A 655 16.87 13.02 -3.25
CA ASP A 655 17.92 12.06 -2.91
C ASP A 655 18.27 12.06 -1.41
N GLU A 656 19.32 11.31 -1.05
CA GLU A 656 19.79 11.10 0.32
C GLU A 656 20.39 12.34 1.00
N ALA A 657 20.75 13.38 0.23
CA ALA A 657 21.31 14.62 0.75
C ALA A 657 20.24 15.69 1.05
N ALA A 658 18.94 15.35 0.96
CA ALA A 658 17.82 16.25 1.21
C ALA A 658 17.86 16.90 2.63
N VAL A 659 17.83 18.23 2.67
CA VAL A 659 17.77 19.04 3.91
C VAL A 659 16.33 19.35 4.35
N ILE A 660 15.34 19.21 3.46
CA ILE A 660 13.91 19.34 3.80
C ILE A 660 13.51 18.33 4.89
N THR A 661 14.25 17.23 5.03
CA THR A 661 14.05 16.20 6.05
C THR A 661 14.24 16.69 7.48
N THR A 662 15.05 17.74 7.66
CA THR A 662 15.26 18.44 8.93
C THR A 662 14.47 19.73 8.98
N ASP A 663 14.45 20.54 7.92
CA ASP A 663 14.14 21.97 8.05
C ASP A 663 12.75 22.43 7.56
N GLY A 664 11.99 21.64 6.80
CA GLY A 664 10.56 21.88 6.47
C GLY A 664 10.20 23.22 5.80
N ALA A 665 9.11 23.26 5.01
CA ALA A 665 8.65 24.52 4.42
C ALA A 665 7.95 25.43 5.44
N GLY A 666 8.26 26.73 5.46
CA GLY A 666 7.70 27.69 6.40
C GLY A 666 8.36 27.60 7.78
N GLN A 667 9.30 28.49 8.05
CA GLN A 667 10.10 28.51 9.28
C GLN A 667 9.93 29.82 10.06
N ALA A 668 10.04 29.73 11.38
CA ALA A 668 10.10 30.91 12.25
C ALA A 668 10.86 30.56 13.54
N THR A 669 11.47 31.56 14.16
CA THR A 669 11.95 31.46 15.54
C THR A 669 11.42 32.67 16.30
N LEU A 670 10.57 32.42 17.29
CA LEU A 670 9.94 33.47 18.08
C LEU A 670 10.36 33.36 19.54
N SER A 671 10.69 34.49 20.16
CA SER A 671 10.99 34.57 21.59
C SER A 671 9.72 34.94 22.35
N VAL A 672 9.21 34.03 23.20
CA VAL A 672 7.97 34.18 23.97
C VAL A 672 8.24 34.06 25.47
N THR A 673 7.52 34.81 26.30
CA THR A 673 7.72 34.72 27.74
C THR A 673 7.06 33.47 28.30
N ALA A 674 7.79 32.67 29.07
CA ALA A 674 7.25 31.50 29.75
C ALA A 674 6.38 31.91 30.95
N VAL A 675 5.09 31.58 30.90
CA VAL A 675 4.14 31.86 31.98
C VAL A 675 3.71 30.56 32.66
N GLY A 676 4.24 30.29 33.85
CA GLY A 676 3.93 29.07 34.60
C GLY A 676 2.62 29.14 35.39
N GLN A 677 2.02 30.33 35.53
CA GLN A 677 0.88 30.57 36.45
C GLN A 677 1.22 30.14 37.89
N CYS A 678 2.37 30.60 38.37
CA CYS A 678 2.98 30.16 39.64
C CYS A 678 2.31 30.69 40.93
N GLU A 679 1.10 31.23 40.85
CA GLU A 679 0.37 31.71 42.03
C GLU A 679 0.05 30.55 43.00
N GLY A 680 0.46 30.68 44.26
CA GLY A 680 0.30 29.64 45.27
C GLY A 680 1.24 28.43 45.15
N LYS A 681 2.20 28.47 44.21
CA LYS A 681 3.20 27.42 43.98
C LYS A 681 4.46 27.63 44.82
N ALA A 682 5.07 26.54 45.27
CA ALA A 682 6.30 26.61 46.06
C ALA A 682 7.50 27.03 45.21
N ALA A 683 8.50 27.66 45.83
CA ALA A 683 9.75 27.95 45.15
C ALA A 683 10.42 26.64 44.68
N GLY A 684 10.74 26.56 43.39
CA GLY A 684 11.30 25.37 42.75
C GLY A 684 10.28 24.32 42.30
N GLU A 685 8.98 24.53 42.54
CA GLU A 685 7.93 23.70 41.92
C GLU A 685 7.94 23.89 40.41
N VAL A 686 7.80 22.79 39.65
CA VAL A 686 7.73 22.80 38.19
C VAL A 686 6.29 22.60 37.75
N VAL A 687 5.84 23.49 36.87
CA VAL A 687 4.49 23.50 36.30
C VAL A 687 4.58 23.40 34.78
N LYS A 688 3.62 22.73 34.17
CA LYS A 688 3.58 22.53 32.71
C LYS A 688 2.80 23.65 32.05
N ALA A 689 3.50 24.55 31.36
CA ALA A 689 2.87 25.61 30.60
C ALA A 689 2.51 25.09 29.20
N PRO A 690 1.22 25.15 28.78
CA PRO A 690 0.81 24.68 27.45
C PRO A 690 1.35 25.60 26.35
N VAL A 691 1.68 24.98 25.21
CA VAL A 691 2.09 25.68 23.98
C VAL A 691 0.96 25.60 22.95
N THR A 692 0.59 26.72 22.36
CA THR A 692 -0.29 26.75 21.18
C THR A 692 0.38 27.47 20.02
N VAL A 693 0.03 27.08 18.79
CA VAL A 693 0.55 27.69 17.57
C VAL A 693 -0.60 27.99 16.61
N ASP A 694 -0.69 29.23 16.18
CA ASP A 694 -1.70 29.73 15.24
C ASP A 694 -1.00 30.30 14.00
N THR A 695 -1.43 29.92 12.80
CA THR A 695 -1.04 30.53 11.53
C THR A 695 -2.09 31.55 11.08
N ASP A 696 -1.85 32.23 9.97
CA ASP A 696 -2.85 33.05 9.27
C ASP A 696 -4.06 32.26 8.77
N PHE A 697 -3.97 30.92 8.74
CA PHE A 697 -5.08 30.03 8.37
C PHE A 697 -5.85 29.47 9.58
N GLY A 698 -5.29 29.54 10.79
CA GLY A 698 -5.92 29.03 12.01
C GLY A 698 -4.95 28.29 12.94
N ARG A 699 -5.50 27.63 13.96
CA ARG A 699 -4.70 26.91 14.95
C ARG A 699 -4.19 25.58 14.41
N VAL A 700 -2.89 25.33 14.56
CA VAL A 700 -2.20 24.10 14.13
C VAL A 700 -1.64 23.29 15.31
N VAL A 701 -1.60 23.89 16.51
CA VAL A 701 -1.32 23.18 17.77
C VAL A 701 -2.27 23.67 18.85
N GLU A 702 -3.14 22.77 19.30
CA GLU A 702 -4.11 23.00 20.37
C GLU A 702 -3.47 22.88 21.76
N ALA A 703 -4.00 23.63 22.74
CA ALA A 703 -3.55 23.51 24.14
C ALA A 703 -3.77 22.08 24.70
N GLY A 704 -4.80 21.39 24.19
CA GLY A 704 -5.10 19.99 24.52
C GLY A 704 -4.17 18.97 23.88
N ALA A 705 -3.27 19.35 22.96
CA ALA A 705 -2.36 18.43 22.30
C ALA A 705 -1.28 17.84 23.24
N GLY A 706 -1.16 18.37 24.47
CA GLY A 706 -0.20 17.87 25.46
C GLY A 706 1.23 18.38 25.26
N LEU A 707 1.44 19.32 24.34
CA LEU A 707 2.72 20.00 24.15
C LEU A 707 2.92 21.08 25.24
N THR A 708 3.96 20.93 26.07
CA THR A 708 4.19 21.80 27.22
C THR A 708 5.66 22.15 27.40
N VAL A 709 5.94 23.31 27.99
CA VAL A 709 7.26 23.66 28.54
C VAL A 709 7.18 23.55 30.06
N ASP A 710 8.19 22.94 30.67
CA ASP A 710 8.34 22.89 32.13
C ASP A 710 8.83 24.26 32.62
N VAL A 711 8.03 24.91 33.47
CA VAL A 711 8.32 26.23 34.05
C VAL A 711 8.57 26.08 35.55
N LYS A 712 9.69 26.60 36.03
CA LYS A 712 10.10 26.57 37.44
C LYS A 712 9.62 27.84 38.15
N CYS A 713 8.79 27.66 39.16
CA CYS A 713 8.24 28.75 39.95
C CYS A 713 9.28 29.36 40.90
N ALA A 714 9.36 30.69 40.93
CA ALA A 714 10.21 31.42 41.88
C ALA A 714 9.70 31.36 43.34
N GLY A 715 8.42 31.00 43.52
CA GLY A 715 7.73 30.96 44.81
C GLY A 715 7.18 32.33 45.20
N GLY A 716 5.85 32.43 45.36
CA GLY A 716 5.20 33.61 45.91
C GLY A 716 4.99 33.44 47.42
N ALA A 717 5.42 34.42 48.22
CA ALA A 717 4.87 34.55 49.57
C ALA A 717 3.35 34.79 49.43
N PRO A 718 2.48 34.17 50.26
CA PRO A 718 1.05 34.44 50.20
C PRO A 718 0.83 35.94 50.38
N GLY A 719 0.21 36.59 49.40
CA GLY A 719 -0.11 38.01 49.47
C GLY A 719 -0.94 38.29 50.72
N PRO A 720 -0.75 39.43 51.41
CA PRO A 720 -1.49 39.71 52.62
C PRO A 720 -2.98 39.77 52.29
N SER A 721 -3.76 38.94 52.96
CA SER A 721 -5.22 39.00 52.97
C SER A 721 -5.63 40.41 53.38
N GLN A 722 -6.14 41.22 52.44
CA GLN A 722 -6.65 42.55 52.76
C GLN A 722 -7.98 42.41 53.51
N SER A 723 -7.91 42.33 54.84
CA SER A 723 -9.04 42.63 55.70
C SER A 723 -9.25 44.15 55.73
N GLN A 724 -10.16 44.67 54.91
CA GLN A 724 -10.64 46.04 55.08
C GLN A 724 -11.76 46.07 56.12
N ALA A 725 -11.47 46.64 57.30
CA ALA A 725 -12.47 47.17 58.22
C ALA A 725 -12.54 48.71 58.07
N PRO A 726 -13.71 49.35 58.27
CA PRO A 726 -14.01 50.66 57.70
C PRO A 726 -13.74 51.81 58.67
N GLY A 727 -13.09 52.87 58.19
CA GLY A 727 -12.88 54.14 58.90
C GLY A 727 -13.27 55.33 58.03
N ALA A 728 -14.21 56.13 58.53
CA ALA A 728 -15.02 57.10 57.80
C ALA A 728 -14.46 58.54 57.75
N ASN A 729 -14.70 59.25 56.65
CA ASN A 729 -15.40 60.56 56.52
C ASN A 729 -15.06 61.20 55.15
N ARG A 730 -15.99 61.32 54.20
CA ARG A 730 -17.15 62.24 54.05
C ARG A 730 -16.83 63.53 53.28
N SER A 731 -17.27 63.57 52.02
CA SER A 731 -18.11 64.62 51.38
C SER A 731 -18.20 64.25 49.88
N GLY A 732 -19.33 64.09 49.19
CA GLY A 732 -20.72 64.46 49.44
C GLY A 732 -21.28 65.01 48.14
N ALA A 733 -22.05 64.20 47.39
CA ALA A 733 -23.05 64.67 46.43
C ALA A 733 -24.07 63.54 46.18
N LEU A 734 -25.32 63.80 46.55
CA LEU A 734 -26.44 62.87 46.61
C LEU A 734 -27.06 62.61 45.23
N ALA A 735 -27.45 61.37 44.97
CA ALA A 735 -28.40 60.99 43.93
C ALA A 735 -29.83 60.97 44.51
N LYS A 736 -30.80 61.49 43.75
CA LYS A 736 -32.24 61.47 44.06
C LYS A 736 -32.88 60.16 43.60
N THR A 737 -33.30 59.37 44.60
CA THR A 737 -34.62 58.72 44.81
C THR A 737 -35.40 58.08 43.64
N GLY A 738 -35.78 56.81 43.83
CA GLY A 738 -36.93 56.18 43.17
C GLY A 738 -37.09 54.70 43.52
N THR A 739 -37.67 54.40 44.69
CA THR A 739 -38.10 53.05 45.13
C THR A 739 -39.50 52.71 44.61
N SER A 740 -39.69 51.47 44.16
CA SER A 740 -40.96 50.73 44.25
C SER A 740 -40.68 49.24 44.48
N ALA A 741 -41.29 48.69 45.52
CA ALA A 741 -41.16 47.33 46.01
C ALA A 741 -41.94 46.29 45.16
N GLY A 742 -41.58 45.00 45.27
CA GLY A 742 -42.45 43.92 44.80
C GLY A 742 -41.86 42.51 44.78
N LEU A 743 -42.00 41.81 45.91
CA LEU A 743 -42.16 40.36 46.12
C LEU A 743 -41.01 39.35 45.85
N LEU A 744 -40.73 38.60 46.93
CA LEU A 744 -40.11 37.27 46.97
C LEU A 744 -40.95 36.22 46.23
N THR A 745 -40.27 35.25 45.60
CA THR A 745 -40.58 33.82 45.81
C THR A 745 -39.35 32.95 45.50
N LEU A 746 -38.90 32.19 46.51
CA LEU A 746 -38.04 31.01 46.40
C LEU A 746 -38.83 29.86 45.79
N VAL A 747 -38.22 29.08 44.88
CA VAL A 747 -38.37 27.61 44.85
C VAL A 747 -37.05 26.97 44.45
N ALA A 748 -36.49 26.18 45.36
CA ALA A 748 -35.44 25.20 45.11
C ALA A 748 -36.07 23.86 44.73
N VAL A 749 -35.46 23.11 43.81
CA VAL A 749 -35.73 21.68 43.65
C VAL A 749 -34.40 20.92 43.62
N VAL A 750 -34.19 20.16 44.69
CA VAL A 750 -33.25 19.03 44.82
C VAL A 750 -34.05 17.77 44.55
N LEU A 751 -33.55 16.85 43.74
CA LEU A 751 -33.91 15.43 43.84
C LEU A 751 -32.70 14.54 43.52
N ALA A 752 -32.18 13.91 44.58
CA ALA A 752 -31.44 12.66 44.53
C ALA A 752 -32.43 11.50 44.80
N GLY A 753 -32.21 10.34 44.20
CA GLY A 753 -32.99 9.14 44.49
C GLY A 753 -32.49 7.91 43.75
N ALA A 754 -31.74 7.08 44.47
CA ALA A 754 -31.33 5.74 44.07
C ALA A 754 -32.51 4.75 44.01
N GLY A 755 -32.38 3.68 43.22
CA GLY A 755 -33.28 2.53 43.24
C GLY A 755 -32.64 1.30 42.58
N CYS A 756 -32.24 0.33 43.40
CA CYS A 756 -31.77 -0.99 42.97
C CYS A 756 -32.93 -1.91 42.53
N ALA A 757 -32.55 -2.88 41.69
CA ALA A 757 -32.97 -4.29 41.71
C ALA A 757 -34.28 -4.73 41.02
N VAL A 758 -34.09 -5.62 40.02
CA VAL A 758 -34.56 -7.04 39.95
C VAL A 758 -35.51 -7.46 38.79
N LEU A 759 -35.00 -8.47 38.06
CA LEU A 759 -35.65 -9.61 37.34
C LEU A 759 -35.94 -9.60 35.82
N ARG A 760 -35.10 -10.39 35.13
CA ARG A 760 -35.40 -11.58 34.29
C ARG A 760 -36.31 -11.47 33.03
N ALA A 761 -35.63 -11.73 31.91
CA ALA A 761 -35.85 -12.81 30.93
C ALA A 761 -37.10 -12.81 30.01
N ARG A 762 -36.87 -12.69 28.69
CA ARG A 762 -36.88 -13.81 27.71
C ARG A 762 -36.94 -13.30 26.25
N ARG A 763 -35.98 -13.77 25.44
CA ARG A 763 -36.12 -14.44 24.13
C ARG A 763 -37.33 -14.06 23.22
N LYS A 764 -37.01 -13.55 22.03
CA LYS A 764 -37.28 -14.09 20.67
C LYS A 764 -37.51 -12.95 19.66
N ARG A 765 -36.54 -12.68 18.80
CA ARG A 765 -36.48 -13.11 17.39
C ARG A 765 -35.08 -12.86 16.87
#